data_AF-A0A819H076-F1
#
_entry.id   AF-A0A819H076-F1
#
_cell.length_a   1.000
_cell.length_b   1.000
_cell.length_c   1.000
_cell.angle_alpha   90.00
_cell.angle_beta   90.00
_cell.angle_gamma   90.00
#
_symmetry.space_group_name_H-M   'P 1'
#
loop_
_entity.id
_entity.type
_entity.pdbx_description
1 polymer ?
#
loop_
_entity_poly.entity_id
_entity_poly.type
_entity_poly.pdbx_seq_one_letter_code
_entity_poly.pdbx_strand_id
1 'polypeptide(L)'
;MKSICDQEQGIAVTTTPLSIYDTHDKYKKNIILFLVCCFGFLASFDEVVYLPALLKMVKDLETTKTLGLLTISVYLFAMSISSLIWGVFADYYGRKPIAIFGLVAFILSSVGCYFAQNIYIMLFFRTLQGCFISVSLVIGQGTIADIYQSNSRGTPYGIFYAFYFAAGLLGPTLGGEICQYYGWRSTFTLVIMIAFILFISYVLIVPETQHYKVICKYQIQQKINLLELDQVSKPTLTNPCLPLLYLIDSTIIPYVIVLACSYMAVNCSLLLVPTELGEAPYSFQPDTIGILFIPIASAFLIGSVIGGKLSDLATIKYFQNSKLLEGRMIPGLSFSILISIGLSIYGWTFQNAIHVSVPILGQIFAGFGQAASRPGVISYFTVKYQEHAASIIAANTFVQQLSTSIVLTFTVQIVQIIHEGLFFTILAVCLIIRRSESSVIMVCSHGMLVCSIHIDDLMNHLQQMQKFADESNGTRAIHTHGFNRTFDYIYNYLTINTNLKVQRQYFPYKTFTLNSDPILSAYINNIETNFTYGLKQDFTYLKYSGSNSFTNPIRLTSIPNVGCDESDWLAATYPSANSVALVKRGICSYTEKSVLAAKYGAAGLLIYNDGTTPDRYPPTSGRVHPDTTFPVLFLSYQAGTHLKNAAQNLTTNTHIKIRISTTKYPALVGNICAHTLTGNATQTILIGSHSDSVPEGPGINDNGSGSATNLVLATNLARLFQTSSYQPYKYRVKFCWWGAEEVGLVGSDYHVFQANQSIFEGERLSDYLVNLNYDMLGSPNFQIGIYDGNSTYMSTAPSKAIPGSIRLTQLFRDWFISQNLPYTMSELGGGSDYGPFLAAGIVISGLNAGVYDKKTKEERDYYNRMLGQGKGGIANVEHDPCYHDFCDSLENINLLGYEKMTQGAAYVLEHLGRHTDLYSYLYPQKEIRQLENS
;
A
#
# COMPACT_ATOMS: atom_id res chain seq x y z
N MET A 1 -7.44 -10.82 43.72
CA MET A 1 -8.02 -11.47 42.53
C MET A 1 -6.93 -12.10 41.66
N LYS A 2 -6.18 -13.08 42.19
CA LYS A 2 -5.30 -13.96 41.41
C LYS A 2 -6.07 -15.27 41.15
N SER A 3 -5.87 -15.86 39.96
CA SER A 3 -6.20 -17.26 39.57
C SER A 3 -7.61 -17.68 39.13
N ILE A 4 -8.42 -16.82 38.49
CA ILE A 4 -9.70 -17.32 37.93
C ILE A 4 -9.50 -17.92 36.52
N CYS A 5 -8.72 -17.31 35.63
CA CYS A 5 -8.54 -17.79 34.25
C CYS A 5 -7.46 -18.86 34.01
N ASP A 6 -6.59 -19.13 35.00
CA ASP A 6 -5.46 -20.07 34.83
C ASP A 6 -5.81 -21.51 35.30
N GLN A 7 -7.04 -21.77 35.74
CA GLN A 7 -7.50 -23.12 36.13
C GLN A 7 -8.58 -23.61 35.15
N GLU A 8 -8.29 -24.76 34.52
CA GLU A 8 -9.16 -25.60 33.69
C GLU A 8 -9.43 -25.16 32.24
N GLN A 9 -8.49 -25.53 31.35
CA GLN A 9 -8.76 -25.77 29.93
C GLN A 9 -9.54 -27.10 29.77
N GLY A 10 -10.88 -27.05 29.81
CA GLY A 10 -11.66 -28.28 29.62
C GLY A 10 -13.18 -28.18 29.73
N ILE A 11 -13.78 -26.99 29.58
CA ILE A 11 -15.24 -26.85 29.73
C ILE A 11 -15.92 -26.97 28.35
N ALA A 12 -16.75 -28.00 28.19
CA ALA A 12 -17.61 -28.17 27.01
C ALA A 12 -18.62 -27.02 26.89
N VAL A 13 -18.58 -26.30 25.77
CA VAL A 13 -19.43 -25.12 25.48
C VAL A 13 -20.53 -25.51 24.49
N THR A 14 -21.79 -25.21 24.82
CA THR A 14 -22.99 -25.67 24.10
C THR A 14 -23.80 -24.55 23.42
N THR A 15 -23.27 -23.33 23.30
CA THR A 15 -24.04 -22.18 22.76
C THR A 15 -23.38 -21.55 21.53
N THR A 16 -24.20 -20.96 20.66
CA THR A 16 -23.75 -20.10 19.54
C THR A 16 -22.79 -19.02 20.03
N PRO A 17 -21.69 -18.76 19.32
CA PRO A 17 -20.68 -17.80 19.75
C PRO A 17 -21.25 -16.38 19.75
N LEU A 18 -21.02 -15.65 20.85
CA LEU A 18 -21.49 -14.28 21.07
C LEU A 18 -20.32 -13.30 20.89
N SER A 19 -20.54 -12.13 20.30
CA SER A 19 -19.51 -11.08 20.30
C SER A 19 -19.43 -10.41 21.67
N ILE A 20 -18.22 -10.05 22.11
CA ILE A 20 -18.00 -9.30 23.34
C ILE A 20 -18.79 -7.98 23.37
N TYR A 21 -18.97 -7.37 22.20
CA TYR A 21 -19.75 -6.14 22.06
C TYR A 21 -21.24 -6.37 22.30
N ASP A 22 -21.75 -7.59 22.15
CA ASP A 22 -23.17 -7.91 22.31
C ASP A 22 -23.52 -8.44 23.72
N THR A 23 -22.55 -8.41 24.65
CA THR A 23 -22.75 -8.77 26.06
C THR A 23 -23.72 -7.86 26.80
N HIS A 24 -23.97 -6.66 26.28
CA HIS A 24 -24.86 -5.67 26.85
C HIS A 24 -25.95 -5.30 25.84
N ASP A 25 -27.21 -5.26 26.29
CA ASP A 25 -28.30 -4.76 25.47
C ASP A 25 -28.17 -3.25 25.21
N LYS A 26 -28.93 -2.76 24.22
CA LYS A 26 -28.87 -1.36 23.80
C LYS A 26 -29.20 -0.38 24.94
N TYR A 27 -30.15 -0.74 25.81
CA TYR A 27 -30.56 0.10 26.93
C TYR A 27 -29.43 0.25 27.96
N LYS A 28 -28.82 -0.86 28.37
CA LYS A 28 -27.70 -0.83 29.32
C LYS A 28 -26.45 -0.16 28.73
N LYS A 29 -26.14 -0.37 27.44
CA LYS A 29 -25.07 0.38 26.74
C LYS A 29 -25.29 1.89 26.81
N ASN A 30 -26.51 2.36 26.56
CA ASN A 30 -26.83 3.79 26.61
C ASN A 30 -26.72 4.36 28.02
N ILE A 31 -27.11 3.61 29.06
CA ILE A 31 -26.92 4.03 30.46
C ILE A 31 -25.43 4.13 30.81
N ILE A 32 -24.63 3.13 30.42
CA ILE A 32 -23.17 3.15 30.64
C ILE A 32 -22.57 4.36 29.92
N LEU A 33 -22.93 4.57 28.65
CA LEU A 33 -22.48 5.73 27.88
C LEU A 33 -22.86 7.03 28.57
N PHE A 34 -24.09 7.18 29.04
CA PHE A 34 -24.54 8.38 29.76
C PHE A 34 -23.71 8.65 31.03
N LEU A 35 -23.45 7.64 31.86
CA LEU A 35 -22.63 7.81 33.07
C LEU A 35 -21.17 8.14 32.74
N VAL A 36 -20.62 7.50 31.71
CA VAL A 36 -19.29 7.80 31.17
C VAL A 36 -19.21 9.24 30.65
N CYS A 37 -20.22 9.70 29.93
CA CYS A 37 -20.36 11.08 29.46
C CYS A 37 -20.45 12.06 30.63
N CYS A 38 -21.24 11.77 31.68
CA CYS A 38 -21.31 12.61 32.87
C CYS A 38 -19.97 12.65 33.64
N PHE A 39 -19.19 11.57 33.63
CA PHE A 39 -17.87 11.57 34.26
C PHE A 39 -16.86 12.42 33.47
N GLY A 40 -16.90 12.36 32.13
CA GLY A 40 -16.15 13.27 31.26
C GLY A 40 -16.58 14.73 31.42
N PHE A 41 -17.89 14.98 31.55
CA PHE A 41 -18.45 16.30 31.87
C PHE A 41 -17.87 16.84 33.17
N LEU A 42 -17.82 16.04 34.25
CA LEU A 42 -17.27 16.49 35.54
C LEU A 42 -15.82 16.99 35.41
N ALA A 43 -14.98 16.33 34.60
CA ALA A 43 -13.60 16.75 34.40
C ALA A 43 -13.47 18.11 33.74
N SER A 44 -14.21 18.34 32.66
CA SER A 44 -14.21 19.64 32.00
C SER A 44 -14.93 20.70 32.84
N PHE A 45 -15.95 20.30 33.61
CA PHE A 45 -16.71 21.21 34.44
C PHE A 45 -15.88 21.74 35.61
N ASP A 46 -15.12 20.88 36.30
CA ASP A 46 -14.18 21.30 37.36
C ASP A 46 -13.12 22.27 36.82
N GLU A 47 -12.66 22.07 35.58
CA GLU A 47 -11.70 22.96 34.94
C GLU A 47 -12.23 24.39 34.76
N VAL A 48 -13.51 24.54 34.36
CA VAL A 48 -14.05 25.84 33.92
C VAL A 48 -15.04 26.50 34.88
N VAL A 49 -15.62 25.77 35.84
CA VAL A 49 -16.70 26.27 36.72
C VAL A 49 -16.27 27.44 37.58
N TYR A 50 -15.02 27.47 38.04
CA TYR A 50 -14.55 28.54 38.91
C TYR A 50 -13.90 29.71 38.15
N LEU A 51 -13.84 29.68 36.81
CA LEU A 51 -13.25 30.77 36.01
C LEU A 51 -13.89 32.14 36.28
N PRO A 52 -15.23 32.29 36.33
CA PRO A 52 -15.86 33.58 36.68
C PRO A 52 -15.58 34.01 38.12
N ALA A 53 -15.24 33.05 38.99
CA ALA A 53 -14.91 33.27 40.39
C ALA A 53 -13.42 33.60 40.62
N LEU A 54 -12.57 33.48 39.60
CA LEU A 54 -11.11 33.57 39.71
C LEU A 54 -10.66 34.90 40.33
N LEU A 55 -11.17 36.03 39.82
CA LEU A 55 -10.80 37.36 40.32
C LEU A 55 -11.23 37.58 41.78
N LYS A 56 -12.39 37.04 42.17
CA LYS A 56 -12.87 37.09 43.56
C LYS A 56 -12.00 36.24 44.49
N MET A 57 -11.60 35.04 44.05
CA MET A 57 -10.69 34.17 44.80
C MET A 57 -9.32 34.83 45.00
N VAL A 58 -8.76 35.45 43.95
CA VAL A 58 -7.47 36.17 44.04
C VAL A 58 -7.52 37.29 45.07
N LYS A 59 -8.64 38.02 45.12
CA LYS A 59 -8.86 39.07 46.12
C LYS A 59 -9.03 38.52 47.54
N ASP A 60 -9.81 37.45 47.72
CA ASP A 60 -10.09 36.84 49.04
C ASP A 60 -8.86 36.14 49.65
N LEU A 61 -7.98 35.58 48.82
CA LEU A 61 -6.73 34.93 49.23
C LEU A 61 -5.52 35.88 49.27
N GLU A 62 -5.74 37.19 49.09
CA GLU A 62 -4.71 38.24 49.10
C GLU A 62 -3.49 37.90 48.21
N THR A 63 -3.74 37.48 46.96
CA THR A 63 -2.69 36.98 46.06
C THR A 63 -2.65 37.72 44.72
N THR A 64 -1.76 37.30 43.81
CA THR A 64 -1.59 37.89 42.48
C THR A 64 -2.41 37.15 41.42
N LYS A 65 -2.76 37.84 40.33
CA LYS A 65 -3.43 37.22 39.16
C LYS A 65 -2.62 36.05 38.60
N THR A 66 -1.29 36.17 38.60
CA THR A 66 -0.36 35.12 38.15
C THR A 66 -0.50 33.85 38.98
N LEU A 67 -0.52 33.95 40.31
CA LEU A 67 -0.71 32.77 41.18
C LEU A 67 -2.14 32.22 41.10
N GLY A 68 -3.14 33.07 40.84
CA GLY A 68 -4.51 32.66 40.52
C GLY A 68 -4.57 31.79 39.26
N LEU A 69 -4.03 32.27 38.14
CA LEU A 69 -3.98 31.53 36.86
C LEU A 69 -3.12 30.26 36.97
N LEU A 70 -2.06 30.29 37.78
CA LEU A 70 -1.23 29.13 38.05
C LEU A 70 -2.05 27.95 38.61
N THR A 71 -3.14 28.19 39.33
CA THR A 71 -4.04 27.13 39.82
C THR A 71 -4.67 26.29 38.71
N ILE A 72 -4.86 26.87 37.52
CA ILE A 72 -5.36 26.17 36.33
C ILE A 72 -4.20 25.44 35.66
N SER A 73 -3.06 26.10 35.47
CA SER A 73 -1.89 25.51 34.81
C SER A 73 -1.34 24.28 35.56
N VAL A 74 -1.22 24.33 36.89
CA VAL A 74 -0.76 23.18 37.69
C VAL A 74 -1.76 22.04 37.71
N TYR A 75 -3.06 22.35 37.64
CA TYR A 75 -4.12 21.36 37.51
C TYR A 75 -4.00 20.61 36.17
N LEU A 76 -3.84 21.33 35.05
CA LEU A 76 -3.64 20.73 33.72
C LEU A 76 -2.33 19.95 33.62
N PHE A 77 -1.27 20.46 34.23
CA PHE A 77 0.01 19.75 34.32
C PHE A 77 -0.13 18.43 35.08
N ALA A 78 -0.79 18.45 36.24
CA ALA A 78 -1.07 17.27 37.04
C ALA A 78 -1.96 16.26 36.27
N MET A 79 -2.98 16.74 35.57
CA MET A 79 -3.80 15.91 34.69
C MET A 79 -2.98 15.23 33.59
N SER A 80 -2.00 15.94 33.01
CA SER A 80 -1.16 15.39 31.94
C SER A 80 -0.38 14.17 32.45
N ILE A 81 0.43 14.31 33.50
CA ILE A 81 1.30 13.24 34.00
C ILE A 81 0.48 12.07 34.53
N SER A 82 -0.57 12.36 35.31
CA SER A 82 -1.42 11.32 35.91
C SER A 82 -2.17 10.48 34.87
N SER A 83 -2.54 11.05 33.72
CA SER A 83 -3.26 10.33 32.67
C SER A 83 -2.51 9.08 32.19
N LEU A 84 -1.18 9.15 32.05
CA LEU A 84 -0.31 8.02 31.67
C LEU A 84 -0.41 6.87 32.66
N ILE A 85 -0.45 7.19 33.96
CA ILE A 85 -0.55 6.20 35.04
C ILE A 85 -1.93 5.54 35.00
N TRP A 86 -2.99 6.33 34.82
CA TRP A 86 -4.35 5.81 34.77
C TRP A 86 -4.62 4.90 33.58
N GLY A 87 -3.98 5.14 32.43
CA GLY A 87 -4.10 4.26 31.25
C GLY A 87 -3.67 2.83 31.56
N VAL A 88 -2.44 2.67 32.05
CA VAL A 88 -1.88 1.36 32.40
C VAL A 88 -2.65 0.70 33.55
N PHE A 89 -3.03 1.48 34.57
CA PHE A 89 -3.80 0.94 35.70
C PHE A 89 -5.21 0.52 35.29
N ALA A 90 -5.87 1.25 34.40
CA ALA A 90 -7.17 0.87 33.88
C ALA A 90 -7.09 -0.40 33.03
N ASP A 91 -6.03 -0.58 32.23
CA ASP A 91 -5.84 -1.79 31.41
C ASP A 91 -5.55 -3.03 32.28
N TYR A 92 -4.82 -2.87 33.38
CA TYR A 92 -4.48 -3.97 34.29
C TYR A 92 -5.55 -4.27 35.36
N TYR A 93 -5.96 -3.26 36.14
CA TYR A 93 -6.90 -3.40 37.24
C TYR A 93 -8.38 -3.29 36.82
N GLY A 94 -8.67 -2.96 35.57
CA GLY A 94 -10.03 -2.82 35.04
C GLY A 94 -10.59 -1.40 35.17
N ARG A 95 -11.66 -1.12 34.41
CA ARG A 95 -12.26 0.22 34.28
C ARG A 95 -13.00 0.64 35.55
N LYS A 96 -13.78 -0.27 36.15
CA LYS A 96 -14.66 0.08 37.28
C LYS A 96 -13.89 0.45 38.56
N PRO A 97 -12.93 -0.35 39.04
CA PRO A 97 -12.23 -0.05 40.29
C PRO A 97 -11.44 1.25 40.24
N ILE A 98 -10.79 1.52 39.11
CA ILE A 98 -9.98 2.73 38.92
C ILE A 98 -10.86 3.98 38.82
N ALA A 99 -12.04 3.90 38.17
CA ALA A 99 -13.00 5.00 38.15
C ALA A 99 -13.51 5.37 39.55
N ILE A 100 -13.88 4.37 40.35
CA ILE A 100 -14.37 4.56 41.73
C ILE A 100 -13.28 5.18 42.60
N PHE A 101 -12.05 4.68 42.52
CA PHE A 101 -10.93 5.22 43.27
C PHE A 101 -10.68 6.69 42.93
N GLY A 102 -10.63 7.03 41.64
CA GLY A 102 -10.39 8.40 41.20
C GLY A 102 -11.52 9.35 41.60
N LEU A 103 -12.79 8.92 41.58
CA LEU A 103 -13.91 9.72 42.09
C LEU A 103 -13.80 10.03 43.59
N VAL A 104 -13.45 9.04 44.43
CA VAL A 104 -13.26 9.24 45.87
C VAL A 104 -12.11 10.22 46.13
N ALA A 105 -10.97 10.01 45.46
CA ALA A 105 -9.81 10.87 45.62
C ALA A 105 -10.05 12.30 45.09
N PHE A 106 -10.84 12.45 44.02
CA PHE A 106 -11.30 13.74 43.52
C PHE A 106 -12.20 14.47 44.52
N ILE A 107 -13.16 13.76 45.16
CA ILE A 107 -14.01 14.36 46.19
C ILE A 107 -13.17 14.88 47.36
N LEU A 108 -12.22 14.07 47.86
CA LEU A 108 -11.36 14.46 48.98
C LEU A 108 -10.47 15.67 48.65
N SER A 109 -9.90 15.70 47.45
CA SER A 109 -9.10 16.86 47.01
C SER A 109 -9.95 18.11 46.81
N SER A 110 -11.19 17.97 46.32
CA SER A 110 -12.15 19.09 46.19
C SER A 110 -12.57 19.66 47.54
N VAL A 111 -12.75 18.81 48.56
CA VAL A 111 -12.98 19.25 49.95
C VAL A 111 -11.77 20.05 50.46
N GLY A 112 -10.55 19.64 50.11
CA GLY A 112 -9.33 20.40 50.39
C GLY A 112 -9.31 21.79 49.76
N CYS A 113 -9.75 21.92 48.50
CA CYS A 113 -9.90 23.22 47.84
C CYS A 113 -10.93 24.12 48.52
N TYR A 114 -12.06 23.57 48.99
CA TYR A 114 -13.08 24.32 49.73
C TYR A 114 -12.51 24.97 51.02
N PHE A 115 -11.70 24.22 51.77
CA PHE A 115 -11.08 24.69 53.01
C PHE A 115 -9.77 25.46 52.81
N ALA A 116 -9.38 25.78 51.57
CA ALA A 116 -8.16 26.53 51.32
C ALA A 116 -8.24 27.95 51.90
N GLN A 117 -7.26 28.28 52.74
CA GLN A 117 -7.12 29.58 53.41
C GLN A 117 -6.05 30.47 52.77
N ASN A 118 -5.19 29.90 51.93
CA ASN A 118 -4.20 30.63 51.16
C ASN A 118 -3.99 29.98 49.79
N ILE A 119 -3.34 30.71 48.89
CA ILE A 119 -3.12 30.27 47.52
C ILE A 119 -2.25 29.00 47.41
N TYR A 120 -1.34 28.74 48.35
CA TYR A 120 -0.45 27.57 48.30
C TYR A 120 -1.19 26.28 48.64
N ILE A 121 -2.08 26.31 49.64
CA ILE A 121 -2.98 25.20 49.96
C ILE A 121 -3.91 24.94 48.76
N MET A 122 -4.43 26.01 48.14
CA MET A 122 -5.23 25.91 46.93
C MET A 122 -4.43 25.23 45.80
N LEU A 123 -3.20 25.68 45.51
CA LEU A 123 -2.34 25.08 44.48
C LEU A 123 -2.08 23.59 44.73
N PHE A 124 -1.81 23.20 45.99
CA PHE A 124 -1.61 21.80 46.36
C PHE A 124 -2.85 20.95 46.08
N PHE A 125 -4.03 21.36 46.56
CA PHE A 125 -5.25 20.59 46.35
C PHE A 125 -5.75 20.63 44.90
N ARG A 126 -5.52 21.72 44.17
CA ARG A 126 -5.78 21.79 42.71
C ARG A 126 -4.89 20.82 41.94
N THR A 127 -3.63 20.68 42.33
CA THR A 127 -2.72 19.67 41.76
C THR A 127 -3.27 18.26 42.02
N LEU A 128 -3.72 17.96 43.24
CA LEU A 128 -4.34 16.66 43.56
C LEU A 128 -5.65 16.43 42.79
N GLN A 129 -6.54 17.44 42.71
CA GLN A 129 -7.77 17.36 41.91
C GLN A 129 -7.43 16.99 40.47
N GLY A 130 -6.46 17.67 39.85
CA GLY A 130 -6.01 17.39 38.48
C GLY A 130 -5.46 15.96 38.32
N CYS A 131 -4.67 15.48 39.29
CA CYS A 131 -4.19 14.10 39.28
C CYS A 131 -5.32 13.07 39.25
N PHE A 132 -6.40 13.28 40.01
CA PHE A 132 -7.44 12.26 40.18
C PHE A 132 -8.56 12.35 39.15
N ILE A 133 -8.89 13.54 38.67
CA ILE A 133 -9.98 13.74 37.71
C ILE A 133 -9.61 13.32 36.29
N SER A 134 -8.31 13.32 35.93
CA SER A 134 -7.82 12.87 34.62
C SER A 134 -8.20 11.43 34.29
N VAL A 135 -8.48 10.62 35.32
CA VAL A 135 -9.00 9.26 35.19
C VAL A 135 -10.27 9.19 34.35
N SER A 136 -11.13 10.22 34.39
CA SER A 136 -12.43 10.22 33.72
C SER A 136 -12.27 10.27 32.19
N LEU A 137 -11.25 10.99 31.71
CA LEU A 137 -10.96 11.11 30.29
C LEU A 137 -10.42 9.81 29.72
N VAL A 138 -9.56 9.14 30.49
CA VAL A 138 -8.94 7.87 30.11
C VAL A 138 -9.97 6.73 30.15
N ILE A 139 -10.65 6.57 31.28
CA ILE A 139 -11.60 5.47 31.46
C ILE A 139 -12.86 5.67 30.64
N GLY A 140 -13.37 6.90 30.53
CA GLY A 140 -14.58 7.17 29.78
C GLY A 140 -14.43 6.77 28.31
N GLN A 141 -13.38 7.26 27.67
CA GLN A 141 -13.09 6.92 26.28
C GLN A 141 -12.67 5.45 26.10
N GLY A 142 -11.91 4.87 27.04
CA GLY A 142 -11.58 3.43 27.02
C GLY A 142 -12.81 2.53 27.12
N THR A 143 -13.78 2.90 27.97
CA THR A 143 -15.05 2.17 28.11
C THR A 143 -15.86 2.20 26.81
N ILE A 144 -15.84 3.31 26.06
CA ILE A 144 -16.49 3.41 24.75
C ILE A 144 -15.85 2.44 23.74
N ALA A 145 -14.50 2.36 23.71
CA ALA A 145 -13.78 1.41 22.89
C ALA A 145 -14.07 -0.06 23.26
N ASP A 146 -14.36 -0.30 24.55
CA ASP A 146 -14.65 -1.64 25.06
C ASP A 146 -16.08 -2.11 24.67
N ILE A 147 -17.09 -1.22 24.67
CA ILE A 147 -18.51 -1.61 24.51
C ILE A 147 -19.11 -1.39 23.10
N TYR A 148 -18.48 -0.56 22.25
CA TYR A 148 -18.95 -0.30 20.88
C TYR A 148 -18.02 -0.91 19.82
N GLN A 149 -18.61 -1.44 18.75
CA GLN A 149 -17.87 -2.03 17.62
C GLN A 149 -17.11 -0.98 16.80
N SER A 150 -16.00 -1.39 16.16
CA SER A 150 -15.11 -0.51 15.38
C SER A 150 -15.81 0.34 14.31
N ASN A 151 -16.92 -0.15 13.73
CA ASN A 151 -17.69 0.52 12.68
C ASN A 151 -18.65 1.61 13.18
N SER A 152 -18.95 1.64 14.49
CA SER A 152 -19.96 2.54 15.08
C SER A 152 -19.44 3.29 16.31
N ARG A 153 -18.12 3.50 16.39
CA ARG A 153 -17.46 4.14 17.54
C ARG A 153 -17.47 5.66 17.47
N GLY A 154 -17.55 6.24 16.28
CA GLY A 154 -17.52 7.68 16.06
C GLY A 154 -18.67 8.40 16.78
N THR A 155 -19.90 7.91 16.66
CA THR A 155 -21.07 8.54 17.30
C THR A 155 -20.98 8.54 18.84
N PRO A 156 -20.68 7.41 19.52
CA PRO A 156 -20.42 7.41 20.97
C PRO A 156 -19.32 8.38 21.41
N TYR A 157 -18.20 8.46 20.69
CA TYR A 157 -17.17 9.47 20.98
C TYR A 157 -17.67 10.90 20.76
N GLY A 158 -18.50 11.12 19.74
CA GLY A 158 -19.17 12.40 19.52
C GLY A 158 -20.06 12.81 20.69
N ILE A 159 -20.86 11.88 21.23
CA ILE A 159 -21.71 12.12 22.41
C ILE A 159 -20.86 12.37 23.67
N PHE A 160 -19.76 11.62 23.85
CA PHE A 160 -18.81 11.86 24.95
C PHE A 160 -18.24 13.27 24.92
N TYR A 161 -17.75 13.70 23.76
CA TYR A 161 -17.21 15.04 23.60
C TYR A 161 -18.30 16.12 23.67
N ALA A 162 -19.53 15.82 23.26
CA ALA A 162 -20.65 16.73 23.46
C ALA A 162 -20.84 17.02 24.95
N PHE A 163 -20.88 16.01 25.80
CA PHE A 163 -20.96 16.21 27.25
C PHE A 163 -19.71 16.90 27.82
N TYR A 164 -18.51 16.46 27.41
CA TYR A 164 -17.27 17.10 27.81
C TYR A 164 -17.32 18.61 27.55
N PHE A 165 -17.73 19.04 26.35
CA PHE A 165 -17.81 20.46 26.03
C PHE A 165 -19.07 21.17 26.53
N ALA A 166 -20.16 20.43 26.83
CA ALA A 166 -21.31 20.98 27.54
C ALA A 166 -20.92 21.57 28.90
N ALA A 167 -19.82 21.07 29.48
CA ALA A 167 -19.28 21.66 30.69
C ALA A 167 -18.82 23.11 30.49
N GLY A 168 -18.33 23.47 29.29
CA GLY A 168 -18.04 24.85 28.91
C GLY A 168 -19.28 25.74 28.84
N LEU A 169 -20.47 25.17 28.62
CA LEU A 169 -21.76 25.87 28.69
C LEU A 169 -22.12 26.11 30.15
N LEU A 170 -22.22 25.03 30.92
CA LEU A 170 -22.82 25.08 32.25
C LEU A 170 -21.86 25.59 33.32
N GLY A 171 -20.56 25.39 33.15
CA GLY A 171 -19.54 25.74 34.14
C GLY A 171 -19.48 27.23 34.42
N PRO A 172 -19.11 28.09 33.45
CA PRO A 172 -19.05 29.53 33.68
C PRO A 172 -20.41 30.15 34.03
N THR A 173 -21.51 29.68 33.44
CA THR A 173 -22.84 30.19 33.77
C THR A 173 -23.22 29.89 35.23
N LEU A 174 -23.20 28.61 35.64
CA LEU A 174 -23.54 28.23 37.02
C LEU A 174 -22.54 28.77 38.02
N GLY A 175 -21.24 28.72 37.68
CA GLY A 175 -20.14 29.20 38.52
C GLY A 175 -20.20 30.70 38.78
N GLY A 176 -20.54 31.50 37.76
CA GLY A 176 -20.73 32.95 37.90
C GLY A 176 -21.89 33.29 38.83
N GLU A 177 -23.05 32.67 38.61
CA GLU A 177 -24.24 32.88 39.44
C GLU A 177 -24.02 32.47 40.90
N ILE A 178 -23.58 31.24 41.17
CA ILE A 178 -23.39 30.77 42.56
C ILE A 178 -22.27 31.54 43.28
N CYS A 179 -21.24 31.99 42.55
CA CYS A 179 -20.18 32.81 43.12
C CYS A 179 -20.65 34.22 43.47
N GLN A 180 -21.62 34.77 42.73
CA GLN A 180 -22.21 36.06 43.04
C GLN A 180 -23.00 36.04 44.35
N TYR A 181 -23.77 34.99 44.61
CA TYR A 181 -24.61 34.89 45.81
C TYR A 181 -23.92 34.25 47.03
N TYR A 182 -23.10 33.22 46.82
CA TYR A 182 -22.55 32.38 47.89
C TYR A 182 -21.01 32.39 47.98
N GLY A 183 -20.35 33.26 47.20
CA GLY A 183 -18.89 33.38 47.17
C GLY A 183 -18.19 32.26 46.39
N TRP A 184 -16.88 32.38 46.18
CA TRP A 184 -16.12 31.49 45.28
C TRP A 184 -16.04 30.04 45.78
N ARG A 185 -16.08 29.80 47.10
CA ARG A 185 -16.03 28.45 47.70
C ARG A 185 -17.21 27.56 47.29
N SER A 186 -18.35 28.14 46.96
CA SER A 186 -19.55 27.41 46.53
C SER A 186 -19.35 26.61 45.25
N THR A 187 -18.42 27.04 44.38
CA THR A 187 -18.04 26.31 43.16
C THR A 187 -17.47 24.92 43.48
N PHE A 188 -16.65 24.81 44.53
CA PHE A 188 -16.10 23.54 45.00
C PHE A 188 -17.16 22.63 45.63
N THR A 189 -18.12 23.21 46.36
CA THR A 189 -19.26 22.46 46.91
C THR A 189 -20.09 21.81 45.79
N LEU A 190 -20.31 22.53 44.68
CA LEU A 190 -21.06 22.03 43.54
C LEU A 190 -20.38 20.81 42.89
N VAL A 191 -19.06 20.89 42.63
CA VAL A 191 -18.33 19.74 42.03
C VAL A 191 -18.27 18.54 42.97
N ILE A 192 -18.19 18.76 44.30
CA ILE A 192 -18.27 17.69 45.31
C ILE A 192 -19.62 16.96 45.22
N MET A 193 -20.72 17.70 45.15
CA MET A 193 -22.06 17.11 45.04
C MET A 193 -22.23 16.28 43.77
N ILE A 194 -21.81 16.83 42.61
CA ILE A 194 -21.89 16.13 41.32
C ILE A 194 -21.02 14.86 41.35
N ALA A 195 -19.78 14.97 41.87
CA ALA A 195 -18.88 13.83 41.98
C ALA A 195 -19.41 12.73 42.91
N PHE A 196 -20.05 13.11 44.03
CA PHE A 196 -20.64 12.15 44.96
C PHE A 196 -21.82 11.38 44.33
N ILE A 197 -22.69 12.06 43.58
CA ILE A 197 -23.78 11.42 42.84
C ILE A 197 -23.22 10.45 41.78
N LEU A 198 -22.16 10.85 41.07
CA LEU A 198 -21.48 9.99 40.10
C LEU A 198 -20.81 8.78 40.76
N PHE A 199 -20.18 8.97 41.92
CA PHE A 199 -19.59 7.87 42.70
C PHE A 199 -20.63 6.80 43.04
N ILE A 200 -21.77 7.20 43.60
CA ILE A 200 -22.87 6.26 43.91
C ILE A 200 -23.36 5.56 42.64
N SER A 201 -23.55 6.31 41.55
CA SER A 201 -24.00 5.77 40.27
C SER A 201 -23.01 4.76 39.66
N TYR A 202 -21.70 5.02 39.73
CA TYR A 202 -20.65 4.11 39.25
C TYR A 202 -20.55 2.83 40.07
N VAL A 203 -20.70 2.93 41.39
CA VAL A 203 -20.71 1.77 42.28
C VAL A 203 -21.88 0.85 41.93
N LEU A 204 -23.08 1.41 41.76
CA LEU A 204 -24.32 0.66 41.60
C LEU A 204 -24.58 0.16 40.17
N ILE A 205 -24.30 0.97 39.14
CA ILE A 205 -24.82 0.75 37.78
C ILE A 205 -23.73 0.26 36.82
N VAL A 206 -22.53 0.85 36.86
CA VAL A 206 -21.48 0.59 35.86
C VAL A 206 -20.84 -0.79 36.13
N PRO A 207 -20.85 -1.72 35.16
CA PRO A 207 -20.14 -2.99 35.25
C PRO A 207 -18.67 -2.84 34.86
N GLU A 208 -17.87 -3.89 35.07
CA GLU A 208 -16.53 -3.97 34.47
C GLU A 208 -16.65 -4.22 32.96
N THR A 209 -15.88 -3.47 32.16
CA THR A 209 -15.92 -3.51 30.69
C THR A 209 -14.61 -3.94 30.04
N GLN A 210 -13.50 -3.99 30.79
CA GLN A 210 -12.20 -4.39 30.22
C GLN A 210 -12.29 -5.81 29.61
N HIS A 211 -11.88 -5.93 28.34
CA HIS A 211 -12.13 -7.12 27.52
C HIS A 211 -11.69 -8.44 28.16
N TYR A 212 -10.44 -8.53 28.66
CA TYR A 212 -9.93 -9.76 29.29
C TYR A 212 -10.76 -10.18 30.51
N LYS A 213 -11.13 -9.23 31.37
CA LYS A 213 -11.96 -9.51 32.56
C LYS A 213 -13.38 -9.91 32.21
N VAL A 214 -13.96 -9.29 31.19
CA VAL A 214 -15.29 -9.67 30.69
C VAL A 214 -15.24 -11.08 30.11
N ILE A 215 -14.23 -11.39 29.29
CA ILE A 215 -14.04 -12.73 28.70
C ILE A 215 -13.90 -13.78 29.80
N CYS A 216 -13.00 -13.58 30.77
CA CYS A 216 -12.84 -14.51 31.89
C CYS A 216 -14.16 -14.70 32.65
N LYS A 217 -14.93 -13.63 32.86
CA LYS A 217 -16.23 -13.71 33.55
C LYS A 217 -17.23 -14.58 32.77
N TYR A 218 -17.39 -14.36 31.47
CA TYR A 218 -18.37 -15.09 30.64
C TYR A 218 -17.95 -16.53 30.37
N GLN A 219 -16.67 -16.79 30.13
CA GLN A 219 -16.15 -18.13 29.87
C GLN A 219 -16.23 -19.02 31.11
N ILE A 220 -15.92 -18.49 32.30
CA ILE A 220 -15.82 -19.27 33.54
C ILE A 220 -17.15 -19.35 34.28
N GLN A 221 -17.88 -18.23 34.37
CA GLN A 221 -19.14 -18.19 35.14
C GLN A 221 -20.35 -18.58 34.30
N GLN A 222 -20.36 -18.24 33.00
CA GLN A 222 -21.53 -18.43 32.13
C GLN A 222 -21.35 -19.52 31.07
N LYS A 223 -20.14 -20.09 30.93
CA LYS A 223 -19.79 -21.14 29.95
C LYS A 223 -20.14 -20.75 28.51
N ILE A 224 -20.03 -19.47 28.16
CA ILE A 224 -20.26 -18.93 26.80
C ILE A 224 -18.91 -18.68 26.13
N ASN A 225 -18.75 -19.13 24.88
CA ASN A 225 -17.57 -18.80 24.08
C ASN A 225 -17.77 -17.48 23.33
N LEU A 226 -16.80 -16.58 23.42
CA LEU A 226 -16.83 -15.27 22.77
C LEU A 226 -15.98 -15.29 21.49
N LEU A 227 -16.46 -14.63 20.43
CA LEU A 227 -15.79 -14.60 19.12
C LEU A 227 -14.38 -14.00 19.18
N GLU A 228 -14.16 -13.04 20.07
CA GLU A 228 -12.92 -12.30 20.21
C GLU A 228 -11.93 -12.95 21.20
N LEU A 229 -12.18 -14.20 21.65
CA LEU A 229 -11.35 -14.89 22.64
C LEU A 229 -9.87 -14.99 22.21
N ASP A 230 -9.62 -15.34 20.95
CA ASP A 230 -8.26 -15.52 20.41
C ASP A 230 -7.52 -14.18 20.16
N GLN A 231 -8.23 -13.05 20.26
CA GLN A 231 -7.71 -11.71 19.98
C GLN A 231 -7.34 -10.93 21.24
N VAL A 232 -7.56 -11.48 22.43
CA VAL A 232 -7.37 -10.77 23.70
C VAL A 232 -6.33 -11.48 24.57
N SER A 233 -5.23 -10.77 24.81
CA SER A 233 -4.14 -11.22 25.67
C SER A 233 -4.37 -10.87 27.16
N LYS A 234 -3.71 -11.61 28.06
CA LYS A 234 -3.72 -11.33 29.50
C LYS A 234 -2.99 -10.00 29.76
N PRO A 235 -3.61 -9.02 30.42
CA PRO A 235 -2.99 -7.72 30.63
C PRO A 235 -1.80 -7.84 31.58
N THR A 236 -0.66 -7.29 31.16
CA THR A 236 0.55 -7.16 31.98
C THR A 236 0.72 -5.72 32.44
N LEU A 237 1.26 -5.53 33.65
CA LEU A 237 1.60 -4.19 34.12
C LEU A 237 2.86 -3.71 33.38
N THR A 238 2.69 -2.71 32.51
CA THR A 238 3.76 -2.12 31.69
C THR A 238 4.24 -0.78 32.26
N ASN A 239 5.32 -0.22 31.69
CA ASN A 239 5.78 1.12 32.04
C ASN A 239 4.75 2.17 31.59
N PRO A 240 4.30 3.11 32.47
CA PRO A 240 3.36 4.18 32.12
C PRO A 240 3.78 5.08 30.94
N CYS A 241 5.07 5.16 30.63
CA CYS A 241 5.58 5.92 29.50
C CYS A 241 5.60 5.12 28.19
N LEU A 242 5.47 3.79 28.23
CA LEU A 242 5.48 2.93 27.04
C LEU A 242 4.42 3.34 25.99
N PRO A 243 3.18 3.73 26.38
CA PRO A 243 2.17 4.17 25.42
C PRO A 243 2.55 5.42 24.60
N LEU A 244 3.55 6.20 25.02
CA LEU A 244 4.08 7.30 24.21
C LEU A 244 4.72 6.80 22.90
N LEU A 245 5.26 5.57 22.88
CA LEU A 245 5.79 4.98 21.65
C LEU A 245 4.68 4.72 20.62
N TYR A 246 3.45 4.45 21.06
CA TYR A 246 2.31 4.29 20.15
C TYR A 246 1.97 5.60 19.40
N LEU A 247 2.30 6.75 19.99
CA LEU A 247 2.08 8.05 19.35
C LEU A 247 3.13 8.37 18.27
N ILE A 248 4.28 7.69 18.28
CA ILE A 248 5.38 7.89 17.32
C ILE A 248 5.15 7.10 16.02
N ASP A 249 4.16 6.19 16.03
CA ASP A 249 3.69 5.50 14.84
C ASP A 249 3.43 6.51 13.71
N SER A 250 4.03 6.24 12.54
CA SER A 250 4.06 7.17 11.41
C SER A 250 2.67 7.53 10.88
N THR A 251 1.65 6.71 11.15
CA THR A 251 0.26 6.98 10.76
C THR A 251 -0.54 7.71 11.86
N ILE A 252 -0.01 7.84 13.08
CA ILE A 252 -0.69 8.48 14.22
C ILE A 252 -0.09 9.85 14.54
N ILE A 253 1.25 9.95 14.51
CA ILE A 253 1.98 11.14 14.94
C ILE A 253 1.48 12.47 14.31
N PRO A 254 1.09 12.54 13.02
CA PRO A 254 0.62 13.79 12.44
C PRO A 254 -0.69 14.27 13.08
N TYR A 255 -1.59 13.33 13.36
CA TYR A 255 -2.90 13.62 13.95
C TYR A 255 -2.78 13.98 15.44
N VAL A 256 -1.85 13.35 16.17
CA VAL A 256 -1.54 13.73 17.56
C VAL A 256 -1.06 15.18 17.63
N ILE A 257 -0.15 15.58 16.73
CA ILE A 257 0.37 16.95 16.67
C ILE A 257 -0.77 17.94 16.34
N VAL A 258 -1.58 17.65 15.32
CA VAL A 258 -2.73 18.51 14.95
C VAL A 258 -3.72 18.66 16.10
N LEU A 259 -4.09 17.55 16.77
CA LEU A 259 -4.99 17.60 17.91
C LEU A 259 -4.37 18.35 19.10
N ALA A 260 -3.08 18.17 19.38
CA ALA A 260 -2.41 18.87 20.47
C ALA A 260 -2.30 20.38 20.22
N CYS A 261 -1.92 20.79 19.02
CA CYS A 261 -1.83 22.20 18.64
C CYS A 261 -3.22 22.86 18.63
N SER A 262 -4.24 22.19 18.07
CA SER A 262 -5.60 22.74 18.03
C SER A 262 -6.20 22.80 19.43
N TYR A 263 -5.96 21.79 20.27
CA TYR A 263 -6.40 21.80 21.66
C TYR A 263 -5.79 22.95 22.45
N MET A 264 -4.47 23.08 22.40
CA MET A 264 -3.72 24.14 23.05
C MET A 264 -4.22 25.52 22.61
N ALA A 265 -4.32 25.78 21.30
CA ALA A 265 -4.68 27.10 20.78
C ALA A 265 -6.10 27.55 21.18
N VAL A 266 -7.09 26.65 21.11
CA VAL A 266 -8.48 26.99 21.47
C VAL A 266 -8.69 27.07 22.97
N ASN A 267 -8.06 26.20 23.78
CA ASN A 267 -8.19 26.33 25.23
C ASN A 267 -7.49 27.59 25.75
N CYS A 268 -6.35 27.97 25.18
CA CYS A 268 -5.71 29.25 25.50
C CYS A 268 -6.63 30.44 25.19
N SER A 269 -7.30 30.48 24.02
CA SER A 269 -8.24 31.57 23.73
C SER A 269 -9.45 31.54 24.67
N LEU A 270 -10.00 30.36 24.97
CA LEU A 270 -11.18 30.22 25.83
C LEU A 270 -10.94 30.71 27.27
N LEU A 271 -9.76 30.44 27.82
CA LEU A 271 -9.39 30.82 29.19
C LEU A 271 -9.14 32.33 29.36
N LEU A 272 -8.79 33.05 28.28
CA LEU A 272 -8.59 34.50 28.32
C LEU A 272 -9.92 35.29 28.28
N VAL A 273 -10.98 34.72 27.70
CA VAL A 273 -12.29 35.38 27.54
C VAL A 273 -12.80 36.08 28.81
N PRO A 274 -12.80 35.46 30.01
CA PRO A 274 -13.30 36.13 31.22
C PRO A 274 -12.45 37.32 31.65
N THR A 275 -11.15 37.28 31.38
CA THR A 275 -10.23 38.37 31.71
C THR A 275 -10.47 39.54 30.76
N GLU A 276 -10.52 39.28 29.44
CA GLU A 276 -10.74 40.30 28.41
C GLU A 276 -12.10 40.98 28.53
N LEU A 277 -13.15 40.22 28.85
CA LEU A 277 -14.50 40.77 29.02
C LEU A 277 -14.69 41.49 30.36
N GLY A 278 -13.92 41.13 31.39
CA GLY A 278 -14.01 41.72 32.72
C GLY A 278 -13.25 43.06 32.84
N GLU A 279 -12.30 43.32 31.96
CA GLU A 279 -11.50 44.55 31.95
C GLU A 279 -12.04 45.59 30.94
N ALA A 280 -11.54 46.82 30.99
CA ALA A 280 -11.90 47.86 30.03
C ALA A 280 -11.41 47.45 28.62
N PRO A 281 -12.22 47.59 27.56
CA PRO A 281 -13.39 48.47 27.44
C PRO A 281 -14.76 47.83 27.74
N TYR A 282 -14.85 46.52 27.99
CA TYR A 282 -16.14 45.82 28.14
C TYR A 282 -16.66 45.86 29.59
N SER A 283 -15.80 45.62 30.59
CA SER A 283 -16.11 45.71 32.02
C SER A 283 -17.38 44.95 32.47
N PHE A 284 -17.60 43.76 31.90
CA PHE A 284 -18.76 42.94 32.20
C PHE A 284 -18.69 42.25 33.56
N GLN A 285 -19.85 42.08 34.19
CA GLN A 285 -19.98 41.34 35.44
C GLN A 285 -19.90 39.81 35.20
N PRO A 286 -19.51 39.01 36.21
CA PRO A 286 -19.31 37.56 36.04
C PRO A 286 -20.53 36.78 35.50
N ASP A 287 -21.75 37.21 35.81
CA ASP A 287 -23.00 36.65 35.29
C ASP A 287 -23.17 36.88 33.78
N THR A 288 -22.93 38.12 33.32
CA THR A 288 -22.95 38.47 31.89
C THR A 288 -21.88 37.68 31.13
N ILE A 289 -20.67 37.57 31.69
CA ILE A 289 -19.59 36.76 31.11
C ILE A 289 -20.04 35.31 31.00
N GLY A 290 -20.63 34.74 32.05
CA GLY A 290 -21.16 33.37 32.05
C GLY A 290 -22.20 33.11 30.95
N ILE A 291 -23.06 34.08 30.62
CA ILE A 291 -24.05 33.96 29.53
C ILE A 291 -23.39 33.95 28.15
N LEU A 292 -22.30 34.71 27.95
CA LEU A 292 -21.59 34.78 26.67
C LEU A 292 -20.85 33.49 26.28
N PHE A 293 -20.68 32.55 27.22
CA PHE A 293 -20.17 31.20 26.92
C PHE A 293 -21.23 30.29 26.27
N ILE A 294 -22.52 30.65 26.33
CA ILE A 294 -23.60 29.81 25.79
C ILE A 294 -23.46 29.53 24.28
N PRO A 295 -23.26 30.56 23.42
CA PRO A 295 -23.06 30.34 22.00
C PRO A 295 -21.80 29.53 21.69
N ILE A 296 -20.71 29.77 22.42
CA ILE A 296 -19.43 29.07 22.27
C ILE A 296 -19.64 27.58 22.52
N ALA A 297 -20.19 27.22 23.67
CA ALA A 297 -20.39 25.83 24.05
C ALA A 297 -21.44 25.11 23.19
N SER A 298 -22.45 25.84 22.69
CA SER A 298 -23.39 25.31 21.68
C SER A 298 -22.67 24.88 20.40
N ALA A 299 -21.65 25.63 19.96
CA ALA A 299 -20.84 25.28 18.80
C ALA A 299 -20.04 23.98 19.01
N PHE A 300 -19.44 23.82 20.20
CA PHE A 300 -18.75 22.58 20.56
C PHE A 300 -19.69 21.36 20.61
N LEU A 301 -20.88 21.55 21.20
CA LEU A 301 -21.92 20.52 21.27
C LEU A 301 -22.34 20.04 19.87
N ILE A 302 -22.67 20.97 18.98
CA ILE A 302 -23.09 20.63 17.62
C ILE A 302 -21.94 20.00 16.85
N GLY A 303 -20.73 20.57 16.95
CA GLY A 303 -19.54 20.08 16.26
C GLY A 303 -19.21 18.63 16.61
N SER A 304 -19.20 18.29 17.90
CA SER A 304 -18.88 16.93 18.38
C SER A 304 -19.90 15.87 17.91
N VAL A 305 -21.20 16.18 17.94
CA VAL A 305 -22.25 15.28 17.45
C VAL A 305 -22.15 15.08 15.93
N ILE A 306 -21.95 16.15 15.17
CA ILE A 306 -21.77 16.09 13.71
C ILE A 306 -20.51 15.30 13.36
N GLY A 307 -19.38 15.60 14.02
CA GLY A 307 -18.11 14.91 13.80
C GLY A 307 -18.18 13.42 14.06
N GLY A 308 -18.86 13.01 15.14
CA GLY A 308 -19.08 11.60 15.46
C GLY A 308 -19.89 10.85 14.39
N LYS A 309 -21.03 11.43 13.98
CA LYS A 309 -21.89 10.83 12.93
C LYS A 309 -21.18 10.72 11.58
N LEU A 310 -20.47 11.78 11.18
CA LEU A 310 -19.72 11.78 9.93
C LEU A 310 -18.58 10.76 9.95
N SER A 311 -17.96 10.51 11.10
CA SER A 311 -16.93 9.49 11.24
C SER A 311 -17.47 8.08 11.03
N ASP A 312 -18.65 7.76 11.57
CA ASP A 312 -19.29 6.45 11.35
C ASP A 312 -19.71 6.29 9.88
N LEU A 313 -20.31 7.32 9.28
CA LEU A 313 -20.68 7.32 7.85
C LEU A 313 -19.44 7.12 6.95
N ALA A 314 -18.34 7.78 7.27
CA ALA A 314 -17.08 7.61 6.56
C ALA A 314 -16.48 6.23 6.78
N THR A 315 -16.61 5.66 7.98
CA THR A 315 -16.16 4.28 8.23
C THR A 315 -16.90 3.31 7.31
N ILE A 316 -18.24 3.43 7.19
CA ILE A 316 -19.01 2.60 6.24
C ILE A 316 -18.51 2.82 4.81
N LYS A 317 -18.35 4.07 4.38
CA LYS A 317 -17.96 4.41 2.99
C LYS A 317 -16.53 3.97 2.62
N TYR A 318 -15.55 4.13 3.49
CA TYR A 318 -14.13 3.91 3.17
C TYR A 318 -13.60 2.56 3.64
N PHE A 319 -14.13 2.01 4.73
CA PHE A 319 -13.69 0.72 5.26
C PHE A 319 -14.34 -0.46 4.52
N GLN A 320 -15.62 -0.38 4.15
CA GLN A 320 -16.26 -1.46 3.38
C GLN A 320 -15.74 -1.53 1.94
N ASN A 321 -15.41 -0.38 1.33
CA ASN A 321 -14.99 -0.31 -0.07
C ASN A 321 -13.48 -0.44 -0.27
N SER A 322 -12.65 0.00 0.69
CA SER A 322 -11.19 0.11 0.48
C SER A 322 -10.36 -0.34 1.68
N LYS A 323 -10.98 -0.90 2.73
CA LYS A 323 -10.34 -1.27 4.02
C LYS A 323 -9.48 -0.17 4.65
N LEU A 324 -9.68 1.08 4.26
CA LEU A 324 -8.89 2.23 4.73
C LEU A 324 -9.40 2.66 6.11
N LEU A 325 -8.62 2.37 7.15
CA LEU A 325 -8.96 2.70 8.54
C LEU A 325 -8.99 4.22 8.76
N GLU A 326 -8.12 4.95 8.06
CA GLU A 326 -7.91 6.40 8.15
C GLU A 326 -9.10 7.21 7.60
N GLY A 327 -9.90 6.61 6.71
CA GLY A 327 -11.03 7.28 6.05
C GLY A 327 -12.04 7.86 7.03
N ARG A 328 -12.16 7.29 8.23
CA ARG A 328 -13.07 7.74 9.31
C ARG A 328 -12.72 9.11 9.89
N MET A 329 -11.51 9.61 9.68
CA MET A 329 -11.02 10.89 10.21
C MET A 329 -11.25 12.07 9.24
N ILE A 330 -11.33 11.78 7.94
CA ILE A 330 -11.32 12.79 6.86
C ILE A 330 -12.42 13.85 7.03
N PRO A 331 -13.70 13.50 7.27
CA PRO A 331 -14.75 14.53 7.37
C PRO A 331 -14.55 15.44 8.58
N GLY A 332 -14.18 14.88 9.73
CA GLY A 332 -13.94 15.64 10.96
C GLY A 332 -12.76 16.60 10.83
N LEU A 333 -11.63 16.12 10.28
CA LEU A 333 -10.43 16.92 10.05
C LEU A 333 -10.66 18.05 9.04
N SER A 334 -11.62 17.91 8.11
CA SER A 334 -11.95 18.96 7.15
C SER A 334 -12.42 20.25 7.83
N PHE A 335 -13.09 20.14 8.99
CA PHE A 335 -13.55 21.29 9.78
C PHE A 335 -12.45 22.02 10.56
N SER A 336 -11.23 21.48 10.63
CA SER A 336 -10.11 22.12 11.35
C SER A 336 -9.74 23.52 10.82
N ILE A 337 -10.11 23.86 9.58
CA ILE A 337 -9.86 25.20 9.00
C ILE A 337 -10.64 26.29 9.74
N LEU A 338 -11.80 25.93 10.30
CA LEU A 338 -12.60 26.85 11.10
C LEU A 338 -11.87 27.25 12.39
N ILE A 339 -10.92 26.45 12.86
CA ILE A 339 -10.08 26.77 14.03
C ILE A 339 -9.20 27.97 13.72
N SER A 340 -8.44 27.92 12.62
CA SER A 340 -7.57 29.02 12.22
C SER A 340 -8.35 30.31 11.92
N ILE A 341 -9.49 30.19 11.24
CA ILE A 341 -10.39 31.32 10.96
C ILE A 341 -10.90 31.92 12.28
N GLY A 342 -11.39 31.07 13.19
CA GLY A 342 -11.95 31.47 14.48
C GLY A 342 -10.94 32.17 15.38
N LEU A 343 -9.72 31.63 15.49
CA LEU A 343 -8.65 32.22 16.29
C LEU A 343 -8.16 33.57 15.72
N SER A 344 -8.12 33.70 14.40
CA SER A 344 -7.74 34.96 13.75
C SER A 344 -8.79 36.05 14.01
N ILE A 345 -10.08 35.70 13.90
CA ILE A 345 -11.19 36.61 14.25
C ILE A 345 -11.09 36.99 15.72
N TYR A 346 -10.94 36.02 16.62
CA TYR A 346 -10.80 36.25 18.07
C TYR A 346 -9.69 37.25 18.38
N GLY A 347 -8.45 36.97 17.97
CA GLY A 347 -7.29 37.76 18.41
C GLY A 347 -7.31 39.20 17.91
N TRP A 348 -7.64 39.44 16.64
CA TRP A 348 -7.67 40.79 16.09
C TRP A 348 -8.85 41.62 16.57
N THR A 349 -9.98 40.98 16.89
CA THR A 349 -11.18 41.71 17.31
C THR A 349 -11.14 42.10 18.77
N PHE A 350 -10.57 41.27 19.65
CA PHE A 350 -10.29 41.65 21.05
C PHE A 350 -9.24 42.77 21.12
N GLN A 351 -8.11 42.62 20.42
CA GLN A 351 -7.06 43.66 20.40
C GLN A 351 -7.57 45.04 19.96
N ASN A 352 -8.51 45.08 19.01
CA ASN A 352 -9.07 46.33 18.48
C ASN A 352 -10.36 46.78 19.18
N ALA A 353 -10.73 46.17 20.31
CA ALA A 353 -11.91 46.53 21.09
C ALA A 353 -13.23 46.52 20.28
N ILE A 354 -13.37 45.59 19.34
CA ILE A 354 -14.57 45.48 18.49
C ILE A 354 -15.77 44.98 19.31
N HIS A 355 -17.00 45.25 18.89
CA HIS A 355 -18.20 44.76 19.56
C HIS A 355 -18.14 43.26 19.88
N VAL A 356 -18.51 42.88 21.11
CA VAL A 356 -18.33 41.53 21.70
C VAL A 356 -18.88 40.38 20.85
N SER A 357 -19.90 40.62 20.01
CA SER A 357 -20.45 39.59 19.13
C SER A 357 -19.43 38.99 18.16
N VAL A 358 -18.44 39.76 17.72
CA VAL A 358 -17.45 39.32 16.72
C VAL A 358 -16.39 38.38 17.31
N PRO A 359 -15.73 38.68 18.44
CA PRO A 359 -14.82 37.71 19.06
C PRO A 359 -15.53 36.42 19.51
N ILE A 360 -16.79 36.52 19.96
CA ILE A 360 -17.61 35.34 20.29
C ILE A 360 -17.89 34.51 19.03
N LEU A 361 -18.16 35.14 17.88
CA LEU A 361 -18.27 34.43 16.59
C LEU A 361 -16.96 33.71 16.22
N GLY A 362 -15.81 34.33 16.48
CA GLY A 362 -14.51 33.68 16.34
C GLY A 362 -14.41 32.40 17.16
N GLN A 363 -14.86 32.44 18.43
CA GLN A 363 -14.87 31.27 19.31
C GLN A 363 -15.88 30.20 18.90
N ILE A 364 -17.01 30.58 18.30
CA ILE A 364 -17.96 29.62 17.72
C ILE A 364 -17.30 28.79 16.62
N PHE A 365 -16.58 29.43 15.69
CA PHE A 365 -15.86 28.71 14.63
C PHE A 365 -14.73 27.84 15.17
N ALA A 366 -13.96 28.38 16.13
CA ALA A 366 -12.87 27.65 16.75
C ALA A 366 -13.36 26.40 17.52
N GLY A 367 -14.41 26.58 18.33
CA GLY A 367 -15.01 25.49 19.10
C GLY A 367 -15.67 24.43 18.24
N PHE A 368 -16.40 24.83 17.18
CA PHE A 368 -16.98 23.87 16.25
C PHE A 368 -15.91 23.01 15.54
N GLY A 369 -14.87 23.65 14.99
CA GLY A 369 -13.80 22.95 14.28
C GLY A 369 -13.03 21.98 15.18
N GLN A 370 -12.76 22.38 16.43
CA GLN A 370 -12.10 21.52 17.42
C GLN A 370 -12.99 20.33 17.82
N ALA A 371 -14.28 20.57 18.04
CA ALA A 371 -15.20 19.52 18.46
C ALA A 371 -15.48 18.50 17.34
N ALA A 372 -15.63 18.96 16.10
CA ALA A 372 -15.93 18.10 14.95
C ALA A 372 -14.77 17.19 14.53
N SER A 373 -13.52 17.60 14.77
CA SER A 373 -12.33 16.84 14.38
C SER A 373 -11.99 15.67 15.31
N ARG A 374 -12.39 15.74 16.58
CA ARG A 374 -11.96 14.78 17.61
C ARG A 374 -12.52 13.36 17.51
N PRO A 375 -13.84 13.16 17.36
CA PRO A 375 -14.43 11.81 17.47
C PRO A 375 -13.83 10.81 16.49
N GLY A 376 -13.54 11.25 15.25
CA GLY A 376 -12.96 10.37 14.23
C GLY A 376 -11.52 9.98 14.52
N VAL A 377 -10.69 10.91 15.02
CA VAL A 377 -9.28 10.64 15.33
C VAL A 377 -9.13 9.73 16.55
N ILE A 378 -9.91 9.96 17.61
CA ILE A 378 -9.90 9.07 18.79
C ILE A 378 -10.45 7.69 18.45
N SER A 379 -11.50 7.62 17.62
CA SER A 379 -11.99 6.35 17.06
C SER A 379 -10.89 5.60 16.31
N TYR A 380 -10.09 6.30 15.50
CA TYR A 380 -8.95 5.71 14.80
C TYR A 380 -7.87 5.15 15.75
N PHE A 381 -7.44 5.94 16.75
CA PHE A 381 -6.43 5.51 17.73
C PHE A 381 -6.85 4.23 18.47
N THR A 382 -8.10 4.21 18.94
CA THR A 382 -8.62 3.07 19.70
C THR A 382 -8.92 1.85 18.86
N VAL A 383 -9.17 2.00 17.55
CA VAL A 383 -9.26 0.85 16.64
C VAL A 383 -7.88 0.28 16.33
N LYS A 384 -6.88 1.15 16.10
CA LYS A 384 -5.51 0.71 15.78
C LYS A 384 -4.85 0.00 16.98
N TYR A 385 -5.11 0.46 18.19
CA TYR A 385 -4.57 -0.10 19.43
C TYR A 385 -5.69 -0.53 20.39
N GLN A 386 -6.52 -1.50 19.98
CA GLN A 386 -7.70 -1.95 20.73
C GLN A 386 -7.38 -2.48 22.14
N GLU A 387 -6.42 -3.40 22.27
CA GLU A 387 -6.05 -4.00 23.57
C GLU A 387 -5.49 -2.96 24.55
N HIS A 388 -4.94 -1.88 24.02
CA HIS A 388 -4.32 -0.78 24.75
C HIS A 388 -5.10 0.53 24.58
N ALA A 389 -6.42 0.46 24.36
CA ALA A 389 -7.24 1.62 24.05
C ALA A 389 -7.14 2.71 25.12
N ALA A 390 -7.20 2.36 26.41
CA ALA A 390 -7.06 3.33 27.49
C ALA A 390 -5.64 3.93 27.54
N SER A 391 -4.61 3.12 27.32
CA SER A 391 -3.22 3.55 27.29
C SER A 391 -2.91 4.53 26.14
N ILE A 392 -3.42 4.30 24.92
CA ILE A 392 -3.23 5.26 23.81
C ILE A 392 -4.02 6.56 24.02
N ILE A 393 -5.22 6.48 24.58
CA ILE A 393 -6.01 7.66 24.97
C ILE A 393 -5.26 8.47 26.03
N ALA A 394 -4.70 7.79 27.03
CA ALA A 394 -3.89 8.40 28.08
C ALA A 394 -2.68 9.12 27.51
N ALA A 395 -1.92 8.47 26.61
CA ALA A 395 -0.78 9.09 25.94
C ALA A 395 -1.19 10.35 25.16
N ASN A 396 -2.26 10.29 24.38
CA ASN A 396 -2.76 11.44 23.64
C ASN A 396 -3.24 12.56 24.58
N THR A 397 -3.90 12.21 25.69
CA THR A 397 -4.35 13.17 26.71
C THR A 397 -3.16 13.86 27.39
N PHE A 398 -2.10 13.11 27.70
CA PHE A 398 -0.84 13.66 28.22
C PHE A 398 -0.28 14.74 27.30
N VAL A 399 -0.13 14.46 26.00
CA VAL A 399 0.43 15.43 25.04
C VAL A 399 -0.44 16.69 24.97
N GLN A 400 -1.76 16.54 24.90
CA GLN A 400 -2.70 17.66 24.79
C GLN A 400 -2.73 18.55 26.04
N GLN A 401 -2.75 17.94 27.23
CA GLN A 401 -2.81 18.69 28.48
C GLN A 401 -1.47 19.31 28.85
N LEU A 402 -0.36 18.62 28.56
CA LEU A 402 0.99 19.14 28.78
C LEU A 402 1.25 20.36 27.88
N SER A 403 0.93 20.27 26.59
CA SER A 403 1.13 21.41 25.67
C SER A 403 0.31 22.63 26.09
N THR A 404 -0.95 22.41 26.49
CA THR A 404 -1.83 23.48 26.98
C THR A 404 -1.31 24.11 28.27
N SER A 405 -0.90 23.30 29.25
CA SER A 405 -0.35 23.80 30.52
C SER A 405 0.91 24.65 30.32
N ILE A 406 1.83 24.21 29.44
CA ILE A 406 3.05 24.96 29.14
C ILE A 406 2.70 26.32 28.53
N VAL A 407 1.90 26.35 27.46
CA VAL A 407 1.57 27.61 26.79
C VAL A 407 0.76 28.53 27.69
N LEU A 408 -0.21 27.99 28.44
CA LEU A 408 -1.04 28.77 29.36
C LEU A 408 -0.20 29.50 30.42
N THR A 409 0.84 28.85 30.94
CA THR A 409 1.75 29.42 31.95
C THR A 409 2.47 30.68 31.46
N PHE A 410 2.76 30.77 30.16
CA PHE A 410 3.46 31.91 29.55
C PHE A 410 2.55 32.85 28.75
N THR A 411 1.24 32.55 28.67
CA THR A 411 0.33 33.25 27.76
C THR A 411 0.26 34.75 28.05
N VAL A 412 0.13 35.14 29.33
CA VAL A 412 0.04 36.56 29.72
C VAL A 412 1.31 37.32 29.32
N GLN A 413 2.49 36.74 29.56
CA GLN A 413 3.77 37.36 29.23
C GLN A 413 3.94 37.48 27.71
N ILE A 414 3.53 36.48 26.94
CA ILE A 414 3.59 36.51 25.48
C ILE A 414 2.65 37.58 24.92
N VAL A 415 1.40 37.60 25.37
CA VAL A 415 0.39 38.57 24.92
C VAL A 415 0.84 40.01 25.21
N GLN A 416 1.50 40.26 26.34
CA GLN A 416 2.07 41.57 26.66
C GLN A 416 3.19 42.02 25.70
N ILE A 417 3.93 41.08 25.10
CA ILE A 417 5.07 41.38 24.21
C ILE A 417 4.62 41.56 22.76
N ILE A 418 3.78 40.64 22.25
CA ILE A 418 3.44 40.57 20.81
C ILE A 418 2.00 40.94 20.49
N HIS A 419 1.18 41.25 21.50
CA HIS A 419 -0.26 41.52 21.40
C HIS A 419 -1.08 40.30 20.93
N GLU A 420 -2.38 40.31 21.26
CA GLU A 420 -3.27 39.16 21.07
C GLU A 420 -3.48 38.79 19.59
N GLY A 421 -3.65 39.79 18.72
CA GLY A 421 -3.88 39.59 17.29
C GLY A 421 -2.75 38.79 16.65
N LEU A 422 -1.50 39.20 16.90
CA LEU A 422 -0.35 38.49 16.35
C LEU A 422 -0.16 37.11 17.00
N PHE A 423 -0.35 36.99 18.31
CA PHE A 423 -0.25 35.71 19.03
C PHE A 423 -1.19 34.65 18.44
N PHE A 424 -2.48 34.97 18.31
CA PHE A 424 -3.46 34.03 17.76
C PHE A 424 -3.33 33.83 16.24
N THR A 425 -2.78 34.81 15.50
CA THR A 425 -2.43 34.64 14.08
C THR A 425 -1.28 33.64 13.91
N ILE A 426 -0.24 33.70 14.75
CA ILE A 426 0.87 32.73 14.73
C ILE A 426 0.34 31.32 14.98
N LEU A 427 -0.51 31.14 16.00
CA LEU A 427 -1.14 29.86 16.28
C LEU A 427 -2.01 29.38 15.11
N ALA A 428 -2.79 30.26 14.49
CA ALA A 428 -3.63 29.94 13.34
C ALA A 428 -2.79 29.50 12.11
N VAL A 429 -1.66 30.16 11.85
CA VAL A 429 -0.74 29.82 10.75
C VAL A 429 -0.04 28.48 11.01
N CYS A 430 0.41 28.21 12.24
CA CYS A 430 0.97 26.91 12.63
C CYS A 430 -0.03 25.78 12.36
N LEU A 431 -1.32 25.98 12.64
CA LEU A 431 -2.37 25.01 12.35
C LEU A 431 -2.60 24.80 10.84
N ILE A 432 -2.49 25.85 10.02
CA ILE A 432 -2.62 25.75 8.56
C ILE A 432 -1.44 24.98 7.95
N ILE A 433 -0.20 25.30 8.36
CA ILE A 433 1.01 24.61 7.88
C ILE A 433 0.92 23.12 8.23
N ARG A 434 0.58 22.78 9.48
CA ARG A 434 0.44 21.39 9.92
C ARG A 434 -0.73 20.66 9.26
N ARG A 435 -1.81 21.38 8.89
CA ARG A 435 -2.90 20.82 8.09
C ARG A 435 -2.41 20.48 6.68
N SER A 436 -1.63 21.34 6.01
CA SER A 436 -1.08 21.01 4.69
C SER A 436 -0.18 19.77 4.75
N GLU A 437 0.63 19.63 5.81
CA GLU A 437 1.38 18.41 6.06
C GLU A 437 0.45 17.22 6.31
N SER A 438 -0.55 17.31 7.19
CA SER A 438 -1.43 16.17 7.53
C SER A 438 -2.46 15.79 6.44
N SER A 439 -2.76 16.71 5.52
CA SER A 439 -3.61 16.46 4.33
C SER A 439 -2.80 15.85 3.19
N VAL A 440 -1.48 16.11 3.16
CA VAL A 440 -0.50 15.52 2.23
C VAL A 440 0.12 14.24 2.82
N ILE A 441 0.06 14.07 4.14
CA ILE A 441 0.51 12.90 4.89
C ILE A 441 -0.67 11.92 5.01
N MET A 442 -1.07 11.40 3.86
CA MET A 442 -1.29 9.97 3.76
C MET A 442 0.12 9.37 3.59
N VAL A 443 0.96 9.40 4.65
CA VAL A 443 2.35 8.90 4.57
C VAL A 443 2.27 7.39 4.48
N CYS A 444 2.24 6.94 3.24
CA CYS A 444 2.80 5.67 2.88
C CYS A 444 4.29 5.70 3.27
N SER A 445 4.69 4.89 4.24
CA SER A 445 6.11 4.77 4.62
C SER A 445 7.01 4.25 3.50
N HIS A 446 6.43 3.78 2.38
CA HIS A 446 7.11 3.09 1.28
C HIS A 446 7.07 3.85 -0.06
N GLY A 447 6.59 5.10 -0.10
CA GLY A 447 6.48 5.92 -1.32
C GLY A 447 5.05 6.09 -1.82
N MET A 448 4.74 7.25 -2.42
CA MET A 448 3.35 7.56 -2.81
C MET A 448 2.88 6.75 -4.02
N LEU A 449 3.79 6.34 -4.91
CA LEU A 449 3.44 5.49 -6.05
C LEU A 449 3.07 4.09 -5.56
N VAL A 450 3.78 3.56 -4.57
CA VAL A 450 3.50 2.24 -3.97
C VAL A 450 2.09 2.20 -3.36
N CYS A 451 1.71 3.22 -2.59
CA CYS A 451 0.37 3.26 -1.98
C CYS A 451 -0.76 3.56 -2.96
N SER A 452 -0.46 3.97 -4.20
CA SER A 452 -1.48 4.14 -5.23
C SER A 452 -1.88 2.82 -5.90
N ILE A 453 -1.14 1.73 -5.65
CA ILE A 453 -1.41 0.42 -6.25
C ILE A 453 -2.54 -0.28 -5.49
N HIS A 454 -3.63 -0.54 -6.19
CA HIS A 454 -4.77 -1.30 -5.69
C HIS A 454 -5.06 -2.48 -6.62
N ILE A 455 -5.33 -3.65 -6.03
CA ILE A 455 -5.65 -4.87 -6.80
C ILE A 455 -6.88 -4.69 -7.71
N ASP A 456 -7.86 -3.89 -7.29
CA ASP A 456 -9.08 -3.65 -8.09
C ASP A 456 -8.78 -2.95 -9.42
N ASP A 457 -7.83 -2.00 -9.44
CA ASP A 457 -7.42 -1.30 -10.67
C ASP A 457 -6.74 -2.27 -11.65
N LEU A 458 -5.89 -3.16 -11.13
CA LEU A 458 -5.24 -4.20 -11.92
C LEU A 458 -6.27 -5.18 -12.50
N MET A 459 -7.19 -5.68 -11.66
CA MET A 459 -8.22 -6.62 -12.09
C MET A 459 -9.20 -6.01 -13.10
N ASN A 460 -9.52 -4.72 -12.99
CA ASN A 460 -10.35 -4.02 -13.98
C ASN A 460 -9.71 -4.06 -15.38
N HIS A 461 -8.39 -3.86 -15.46
CA HIS A 461 -7.67 -3.96 -16.74
C HIS A 461 -7.62 -5.40 -17.26
N LEU A 462 -7.37 -6.38 -16.40
CA LEU A 462 -7.40 -7.80 -16.79
C LEU A 462 -8.78 -8.24 -17.28
N GLN A 463 -9.85 -7.76 -16.65
CA GLN A 463 -11.22 -8.05 -17.08
C GLN A 463 -11.51 -7.55 -18.50
N GLN A 464 -11.00 -6.36 -18.86
CA GLN A 464 -11.12 -5.87 -20.23
C GLN A 464 -10.32 -6.73 -21.21
N MET A 465 -9.09 -7.13 -20.85
CA MET A 465 -8.26 -7.99 -21.69
C MET A 465 -8.83 -9.40 -21.87
N GLN A 466 -9.47 -9.97 -20.84
CA GLN A 466 -10.23 -11.23 -20.94
C GLN A 466 -11.40 -11.06 -21.91
N LYS A 467 -12.19 -10.00 -21.76
CA LYS A 467 -13.29 -9.72 -22.66
C LYS A 467 -12.83 -9.61 -24.12
N PHE A 468 -11.69 -8.97 -24.38
CA PHE A 468 -11.14 -8.88 -25.74
C PHE A 468 -10.67 -10.23 -26.28
N ALA A 469 -10.15 -11.10 -25.43
CA ALA A 469 -9.82 -12.49 -25.80
C ALA A 469 -11.10 -13.27 -26.14
N ASP A 470 -12.13 -13.19 -25.30
CA ASP A 470 -13.41 -13.87 -25.49
C ASP A 470 -14.12 -13.42 -26.78
N GLU A 471 -14.05 -12.13 -27.11
CA GLU A 471 -14.50 -11.54 -28.39
C GLU A 471 -13.72 -12.07 -29.62
N SER A 472 -12.65 -12.84 -29.40
CA SER A 472 -11.70 -13.28 -30.41
C SER A 472 -11.30 -14.76 -30.26
N ASN A 473 -12.28 -15.62 -29.98
CA ASN A 473 -12.11 -17.07 -29.79
C ASN A 473 -11.16 -17.44 -28.64
N GLY A 474 -11.17 -16.65 -27.57
CA GLY A 474 -10.39 -16.92 -26.36
C GLY A 474 -8.91 -16.58 -26.48
N THR A 475 -8.49 -15.70 -27.39
CA THR A 475 -7.07 -15.33 -27.58
C THR A 475 -6.87 -13.85 -27.92
N ARG A 476 -5.71 -13.31 -27.52
CA ARG A 476 -5.19 -11.99 -27.95
C ARG A 476 -3.91 -12.12 -28.77
N ALA A 477 -3.72 -13.23 -29.46
CA ALA A 477 -2.58 -13.41 -30.33
C ALA A 477 -2.52 -12.38 -31.46
N ILE A 478 -1.33 -12.07 -31.94
CA ILE A 478 -1.15 -11.16 -33.07
C ILE A 478 -2.03 -11.57 -34.26
N HIS A 479 -2.55 -10.58 -34.99
CA HIS A 479 -3.52 -10.74 -36.10
C HIS A 479 -4.91 -11.25 -35.71
N THR A 480 -5.21 -11.36 -34.41
CA THR A 480 -6.57 -11.61 -33.94
C THR A 480 -7.32 -10.31 -33.66
N HIS A 481 -8.65 -10.39 -33.56
CA HIS A 481 -9.46 -9.26 -33.12
C HIS A 481 -9.11 -8.84 -31.68
N GLY A 482 -8.79 -9.81 -30.81
CA GLY A 482 -8.47 -9.58 -29.40
C GLY A 482 -7.19 -8.78 -29.20
N PHE A 483 -6.15 -9.03 -30.02
CA PHE A 483 -4.93 -8.21 -30.02
C PHE A 483 -5.23 -6.76 -30.39
N ASN A 484 -5.93 -6.54 -31.51
CA ASN A 484 -6.26 -5.19 -31.99
C ASN A 484 -7.07 -4.41 -30.96
N ARG A 485 -8.05 -5.06 -30.30
CA ARG A 485 -8.86 -4.45 -29.23
C ARG A 485 -8.04 -4.07 -28.02
N THR A 486 -7.08 -4.92 -27.63
CA THR A 486 -6.18 -4.67 -26.49
C THR A 486 -5.21 -3.54 -26.80
N PHE A 487 -4.65 -3.54 -28.00
CA PHE A 487 -3.78 -2.48 -28.51
C PHE A 487 -4.51 -1.12 -28.55
N ASP A 488 -5.73 -1.09 -29.07
CA ASP A 488 -6.56 0.12 -29.08
C ASP A 488 -6.96 0.56 -27.67
N TYR A 489 -7.29 -0.38 -26.79
CA TYR A 489 -7.66 -0.09 -25.40
C TYR A 489 -6.53 0.60 -24.65
N ILE A 490 -5.32 0.05 -24.66
CA ILE A 490 -4.16 0.61 -23.96
C ILE A 490 -3.86 2.03 -24.50
N TYR A 491 -3.81 2.19 -25.82
CA TYR A 491 -3.54 3.49 -26.45
C TYR A 491 -4.59 4.54 -26.06
N ASN A 492 -5.87 4.21 -26.20
CA ASN A 492 -6.96 5.13 -25.89
C ASN A 492 -7.02 5.43 -24.39
N TYR A 493 -6.84 4.43 -23.53
CA TYR A 493 -6.87 4.61 -22.08
C TYR A 493 -5.78 5.57 -21.61
N LEU A 494 -4.55 5.42 -22.10
CA LEU A 494 -3.45 6.34 -21.80
C LEU A 494 -3.72 7.74 -22.33
N THR A 495 -4.19 7.87 -23.56
CA THR A 495 -4.46 9.17 -24.20
C THR A 495 -5.58 9.94 -23.51
N ILE A 496 -6.60 9.24 -22.99
CA ILE A 496 -7.76 9.85 -22.32
C ILE A 496 -7.46 10.17 -20.85
N ASN A 497 -6.78 9.27 -20.14
CA ASN A 497 -6.65 9.34 -18.67
C ASN A 497 -5.32 9.91 -18.19
N THR A 498 -4.38 10.21 -19.10
CA THR A 498 -3.05 10.72 -18.74
C THR A 498 -2.65 11.89 -19.63
N ASN A 499 -1.63 12.63 -19.21
CA ASN A 499 -0.95 13.64 -20.02
C ASN A 499 0.35 13.10 -20.62
N LEU A 500 0.56 11.78 -20.66
CA LEU A 500 1.75 11.18 -21.26
C LEU A 500 1.75 11.35 -22.78
N LYS A 501 2.93 11.42 -23.39
CA LYS A 501 3.06 11.41 -24.84
C LYS A 501 3.01 9.96 -25.33
N VAL A 502 1.87 9.57 -25.88
CA VAL A 502 1.59 8.20 -26.36
C VAL A 502 1.88 8.08 -27.86
N GLN A 503 2.59 7.01 -28.25
CA GLN A 503 3.00 6.73 -29.63
C GLN A 503 2.76 5.27 -29.97
N ARG A 504 2.37 5.02 -31.22
CA ARG A 504 2.27 3.69 -31.83
C ARG A 504 3.47 3.50 -32.75
N GLN A 505 4.18 2.39 -32.61
CA GLN A 505 5.29 2.00 -33.48
C GLN A 505 4.88 0.73 -34.22
N TYR A 506 4.46 0.86 -35.46
CA TYR A 506 4.14 -0.29 -36.31
C TYR A 506 5.39 -0.82 -37.01
N PHE A 507 5.50 -2.14 -37.13
CA PHE A 507 6.61 -2.81 -37.79
C PHE A 507 6.14 -3.99 -38.63
N PRO A 508 6.86 -4.30 -39.74
CA PRO A 508 6.54 -5.44 -40.58
C PRO A 508 6.91 -6.75 -39.87
N TYR A 509 5.98 -7.68 -39.87
CA TYR A 509 6.12 -9.03 -39.38
C TYR A 509 5.72 -10.03 -40.48
N LYS A 510 6.46 -11.12 -40.62
CA LYS A 510 6.07 -12.21 -41.54
C LYS A 510 5.28 -13.22 -40.74
N THR A 511 4.00 -13.37 -41.05
CA THR A 511 3.16 -14.38 -40.41
C THR A 511 3.61 -15.79 -40.78
N PHE A 512 3.29 -16.74 -39.92
CA PHE A 512 3.51 -18.16 -40.18
C PHE A 512 2.34 -18.96 -39.64
N THR A 513 1.71 -19.74 -40.51
CA THR A 513 0.70 -20.73 -40.12
C THR A 513 1.05 -22.08 -40.72
N LEU A 514 0.90 -23.14 -39.91
CA LEU A 514 0.91 -24.51 -40.39
C LEU A 514 -0.50 -24.88 -40.84
N ASN A 515 -0.68 -25.23 -42.11
CA ASN A 515 -2.01 -25.50 -42.67
C ASN A 515 -2.47 -26.95 -42.43
N SER A 516 -1.54 -27.87 -42.18
CA SER A 516 -1.82 -29.29 -41.90
C SER A 516 -0.61 -29.97 -41.27
N ASP A 517 -0.82 -31.03 -40.49
CA ASP A 517 0.25 -31.85 -39.92
C ASP A 517 1.28 -32.28 -40.98
N PRO A 518 2.59 -32.10 -40.70
CA PRO A 518 3.64 -32.47 -41.61
C PRO A 518 3.80 -34.00 -41.67
N ILE A 519 4.29 -34.50 -42.80
CA ILE A 519 4.62 -35.91 -43.00
C ILE A 519 6.11 -36.03 -43.31
N LEU A 520 6.76 -36.97 -42.63
CA LEU A 520 8.15 -37.35 -42.86
C LEU A 520 8.26 -38.86 -42.99
N SER A 521 8.87 -39.31 -44.10
CA SER A 521 9.19 -40.71 -44.35
C SER A 521 10.61 -40.83 -44.90
N ALA A 522 11.33 -41.88 -44.52
CA ALA A 522 12.64 -42.22 -45.06
C ALA A 522 12.59 -43.52 -45.83
N TYR A 523 13.34 -43.60 -46.92
CA TYR A 523 13.54 -44.80 -47.73
C TYR A 523 15.01 -45.20 -47.62
N ILE A 524 15.28 -46.27 -46.86
CA ILE A 524 16.63 -46.82 -46.70
C ILE A 524 16.62 -48.17 -47.41
N ASN A 525 17.40 -48.29 -48.49
CA ASN A 525 17.41 -49.49 -49.35
C ASN A 525 16.01 -49.91 -49.83
N ASN A 526 15.20 -48.93 -50.24
CA ASN A 526 13.80 -49.09 -50.68
C ASN A 526 12.80 -49.56 -49.61
N ILE A 527 13.18 -49.63 -48.34
CA ILE A 527 12.25 -49.87 -47.23
C ILE A 527 11.80 -48.52 -46.69
N GLU A 528 10.49 -48.28 -46.72
CA GLU A 528 9.87 -47.07 -46.19
C GLU A 528 9.74 -47.14 -44.67
N THR A 529 10.20 -46.10 -43.99
CA THR A 529 10.06 -45.89 -42.54
C THR A 529 9.35 -44.56 -42.32
N ASN A 530 8.18 -44.61 -41.69
CA ASN A 530 7.40 -43.41 -41.36
C ASN A 530 7.75 -42.92 -39.96
N PHE A 531 7.81 -41.60 -39.79
CA PHE A 531 8.04 -40.95 -38.51
C PHE A 531 6.75 -40.31 -37.99
N THR A 532 6.59 -40.29 -36.67
CA THR A 532 5.40 -39.75 -36.00
C THR A 532 5.59 -38.28 -35.65
N TYR A 533 4.61 -37.44 -36.02
CA TYR A 533 4.61 -36.01 -35.73
C TYR A 533 4.18 -35.72 -34.28
N GLY A 534 4.94 -34.84 -33.60
CA GLY A 534 4.62 -34.32 -32.27
C GLY A 534 5.87 -33.97 -31.45
N LEU A 535 5.75 -33.04 -30.50
CA LEU A 535 6.87 -32.60 -29.64
C LEU A 535 7.40 -33.71 -28.71
N LYS A 536 6.61 -34.75 -28.44
CA LYS A 536 7.03 -35.95 -27.68
C LYS A 536 7.17 -37.20 -28.57
N GLN A 537 7.23 -37.02 -29.88
CA GLN A 537 7.29 -38.09 -30.88
C GLN A 537 8.61 -38.03 -31.66
N ASP A 538 8.64 -38.51 -32.90
CA ASP A 538 9.87 -38.61 -33.70
C ASP A 538 10.31 -37.25 -34.26
N PHE A 539 9.38 -36.37 -34.62
CA PHE A 539 9.70 -35.08 -35.21
C PHE A 539 8.62 -34.01 -35.02
N THR A 540 9.02 -32.75 -35.19
CA THR A 540 8.14 -31.58 -35.28
C THR A 540 8.62 -30.63 -36.39
N TYR A 541 7.91 -29.53 -36.63
CA TYR A 541 8.34 -28.46 -37.55
C TYR A 541 9.00 -27.31 -36.77
N LEU A 542 9.77 -26.48 -37.47
CA LEU A 542 10.23 -25.19 -36.95
C LEU A 542 9.40 -24.04 -37.53
N LYS A 543 9.06 -23.03 -36.71
CA LYS A 543 8.38 -21.81 -37.16
C LYS A 543 9.19 -21.16 -38.30
N TYR A 544 8.49 -20.64 -39.31
CA TYR A 544 9.03 -20.12 -40.58
C TYR A 544 9.52 -21.13 -41.61
N SER A 545 9.41 -22.44 -41.35
CA SER A 545 9.67 -23.48 -42.35
C SER A 545 8.96 -23.18 -43.67
N GLY A 546 9.66 -23.38 -44.79
CA GLY A 546 9.06 -23.32 -46.10
C GLY A 546 8.00 -24.40 -46.30
N SER A 547 7.06 -24.13 -47.20
CA SER A 547 6.03 -25.07 -47.62
C SER A 547 6.54 -25.85 -48.81
N ASN A 548 6.55 -27.19 -48.73
CA ASN A 548 6.87 -28.04 -49.87
C ASN A 548 6.31 -29.45 -49.68
N SER A 549 6.05 -30.13 -50.79
CA SER A 549 5.66 -31.53 -50.84
C SER A 549 6.50 -32.23 -51.90
N PHE A 550 7.51 -32.98 -51.47
CA PHE A 550 8.34 -33.71 -52.40
C PHE A 550 7.55 -34.87 -53.03
N THR A 551 7.33 -34.80 -54.34
CA THR A 551 6.61 -35.85 -55.09
C THR A 551 7.40 -37.16 -55.09
N ASN A 552 8.73 -37.07 -55.25
CA ASN A 552 9.66 -38.19 -55.20
C ASN A 552 10.59 -38.08 -53.98
N PRO A 553 11.06 -39.20 -53.39
CA PRO A 553 12.06 -39.16 -52.33
C PRO A 553 13.34 -38.45 -52.78
N ILE A 554 13.87 -37.55 -51.95
CA ILE A 554 15.08 -36.76 -52.20
C ILE A 554 16.24 -37.30 -51.38
N ARG A 555 17.45 -37.31 -51.92
CA ARG A 555 18.64 -37.80 -51.22
C ARG A 555 18.84 -37.07 -49.88
N LEU A 556 19.23 -37.81 -48.84
CA LEU A 556 19.66 -37.25 -47.56
C LEU A 556 21.19 -37.14 -47.50
N THR A 557 21.70 -35.97 -47.09
CA THR A 557 23.12 -35.75 -46.88
C THR A 557 23.36 -35.33 -45.43
N SER A 558 24.15 -36.13 -44.69
CA SER A 558 24.56 -35.78 -43.33
C SER A 558 25.68 -34.74 -43.37
N ILE A 559 25.49 -33.65 -42.64
CA ILE A 559 26.54 -32.65 -42.42
C ILE A 559 27.38 -33.07 -41.21
N PRO A 560 28.72 -33.08 -41.31
CA PRO A 560 29.64 -33.33 -40.19
C PRO A 560 29.45 -32.36 -39.01
N ASN A 561 29.98 -32.74 -37.85
CA ASN A 561 29.98 -31.94 -36.62
C ASN A 561 28.57 -31.43 -36.24
N VAL A 562 28.38 -30.12 -36.23
CA VAL A 562 27.12 -29.44 -35.92
C VAL A 562 26.63 -28.55 -37.05
N GLY A 563 27.35 -28.40 -38.16
CA GLY A 563 26.91 -27.63 -39.33
C GLY A 563 26.80 -26.13 -39.08
N CYS A 564 27.59 -25.60 -38.14
CA CYS A 564 27.62 -24.18 -37.79
C CYS A 564 28.66 -23.39 -38.60
N ASP A 565 29.67 -24.08 -39.11
CA ASP A 565 30.76 -23.48 -39.89
C ASP A 565 30.65 -23.88 -41.36
N GLU A 566 31.05 -23.00 -42.27
CA GLU A 566 31.09 -23.29 -43.72
C GLU A 566 31.96 -24.50 -44.06
N SER A 567 33.00 -24.75 -43.25
CA SER A 567 33.88 -25.92 -43.40
C SER A 567 33.14 -27.25 -43.24
N ASP A 568 32.10 -27.32 -42.39
CA ASP A 568 31.28 -28.53 -42.21
C ASP A 568 30.52 -28.86 -43.50
N TRP A 569 29.97 -27.85 -44.16
CA TRP A 569 29.20 -27.98 -45.39
C TRP A 569 30.07 -28.35 -46.59
N LEU A 570 31.28 -27.77 -46.66
CA LEU A 570 32.30 -28.13 -47.66
C LEU A 570 32.81 -29.57 -47.45
N ALA A 571 33.07 -29.97 -46.20
CA ALA A 571 33.51 -31.33 -45.86
C ALA A 571 32.45 -32.40 -46.18
N ALA A 572 31.17 -32.05 -46.10
CA ALA A 572 30.07 -32.94 -46.49
C ALA A 572 29.99 -33.19 -48.01
N THR A 573 30.75 -32.45 -48.83
CA THR A 573 30.63 -32.42 -50.30
C THR A 573 29.18 -32.22 -50.73
N TYR A 574 28.50 -31.25 -50.11
CA TYR A 574 27.05 -31.10 -50.28
C TYR A 574 26.69 -30.82 -51.75
N PRO A 575 25.75 -31.58 -52.36
CA PRO A 575 25.37 -31.35 -53.75
C PRO A 575 24.67 -29.98 -53.85
N SER A 576 25.10 -29.14 -54.78
CA SER A 576 24.58 -27.78 -54.96
C SER A 576 23.10 -27.67 -55.35
N ALA A 577 22.42 -28.81 -55.59
CA ALA A 577 20.98 -28.88 -55.79
C ALA A 577 20.41 -30.26 -55.45
N ASN A 578 19.18 -30.29 -54.97
CA ASN A 578 18.33 -31.49 -54.83
C ASN A 578 18.78 -32.52 -53.77
N SER A 579 19.25 -32.04 -52.62
CA SER A 579 19.48 -32.87 -51.41
C SER A 579 18.85 -32.23 -50.18
N VAL A 580 18.46 -33.06 -49.21
CA VAL A 580 18.03 -32.65 -47.87
C VAL A 580 19.23 -32.76 -46.91
N ALA A 581 19.52 -31.70 -46.18
CA ALA A 581 20.62 -31.67 -45.21
C ALA A 581 20.16 -32.24 -43.86
N LEU A 582 20.95 -33.11 -43.25
CA LEU A 582 20.76 -33.56 -41.86
C LEU A 582 21.87 -32.98 -40.97
N VAL A 583 21.48 -32.17 -39.99
CA VAL A 583 22.39 -31.40 -39.14
C VAL A 583 22.10 -31.67 -37.66
N LYS A 584 23.15 -31.81 -36.84
CA LYS A 584 23.01 -31.97 -35.38
C LYS A 584 22.71 -30.62 -34.71
N ARG A 585 21.86 -30.61 -33.67
CA ARG A 585 21.78 -29.51 -32.71
C ARG A 585 23.17 -29.24 -32.12
N GLY A 586 23.51 -27.97 -31.96
CA GLY A 586 24.84 -27.55 -31.51
C GLY A 586 24.82 -26.11 -30.98
N ILE A 587 25.98 -25.46 -31.08
CA ILE A 587 26.23 -24.13 -30.51
C ILE A 587 25.54 -22.98 -31.25
N CYS A 588 25.33 -23.09 -32.56
CA CYS A 588 24.68 -22.07 -33.37
C CYS A 588 23.15 -22.25 -33.40
N SER A 589 22.45 -21.16 -33.64
CA SER A 589 21.00 -21.08 -33.74
C SER A 589 20.45 -21.85 -34.94
N TYR A 590 19.17 -22.22 -34.88
CA TYR A 590 18.48 -22.85 -36.01
C TYR A 590 18.34 -21.89 -37.21
N THR A 591 18.26 -20.58 -36.93
CA THR A 591 18.32 -19.52 -37.95
C THR A 591 19.62 -19.59 -38.73
N GLU A 592 20.78 -19.60 -38.07
CA GLU A 592 22.08 -19.70 -38.74
C GLU A 592 22.19 -20.99 -39.57
N LYS A 593 21.76 -22.13 -39.02
CA LYS A 593 21.71 -23.41 -39.75
C LYS A 593 20.85 -23.31 -41.01
N SER A 594 19.69 -22.65 -40.94
CA SER A 594 18.81 -22.45 -42.09
C SER A 594 19.39 -21.48 -43.12
N VAL A 595 20.12 -20.46 -42.69
CA VAL A 595 20.81 -19.52 -43.59
C VAL A 595 21.95 -20.23 -44.33
N LEU A 596 22.75 -21.03 -43.62
CA LEU A 596 23.80 -21.85 -44.25
C LEU A 596 23.21 -22.90 -45.20
N ALA A 597 22.15 -23.59 -44.79
CA ALA A 597 21.45 -24.53 -45.66
C ALA A 597 20.94 -23.87 -46.95
N ALA A 598 20.40 -22.65 -46.84
CA ALA A 598 20.00 -21.85 -48.00
C ALA A 598 21.20 -21.49 -48.89
N LYS A 599 22.32 -21.06 -48.28
CA LYS A 599 23.57 -20.71 -48.98
C LYS A 599 24.10 -21.86 -49.85
N TYR A 600 24.01 -23.09 -49.35
CA TYR A 600 24.45 -24.30 -50.07
C TYR A 600 23.36 -24.96 -50.93
N GLY A 601 22.19 -24.33 -51.10
CA GLY A 601 21.14 -24.80 -52.01
C GLY A 601 20.38 -26.04 -51.53
N ALA A 602 20.26 -26.24 -50.21
CA ALA A 602 19.51 -27.36 -49.66
C ALA A 602 18.03 -27.32 -50.07
N ALA A 603 17.50 -28.46 -50.53
CA ALA A 603 16.08 -28.61 -50.87
C ALA A 603 15.18 -28.75 -49.63
N GLY A 604 15.78 -29.13 -48.49
CA GLY A 604 15.17 -29.22 -47.17
C GLY A 604 16.23 -29.38 -46.09
N LEU A 605 15.87 -29.13 -44.83
CA LEU A 605 16.76 -29.24 -43.68
C LEU A 605 16.10 -30.05 -42.55
N LEU A 606 16.81 -31.05 -42.06
CA LEU A 606 16.46 -31.83 -40.88
C LEU A 606 17.47 -31.52 -39.78
N ILE A 607 17.00 -31.02 -38.65
CA ILE A 607 17.83 -30.79 -37.47
C ILE A 607 17.48 -31.86 -36.45
N TYR A 608 18.45 -32.55 -35.86
CA TYR A 608 18.15 -33.52 -34.81
C TYR A 608 18.78 -33.16 -33.47
N ASN A 609 18.08 -33.54 -32.40
CA ASN A 609 18.52 -33.25 -31.04
C ASN A 609 19.83 -33.99 -30.68
N ASP A 610 20.55 -33.52 -29.67
CA ASP A 610 21.93 -33.98 -29.40
C ASP A 610 22.05 -35.11 -28.35
N GLY A 611 20.99 -35.39 -27.59
CA GLY A 611 20.93 -36.45 -26.59
C GLY A 611 21.77 -36.20 -25.33
N THR A 612 22.25 -34.97 -25.11
CA THR A 612 23.17 -34.66 -23.99
C THR A 612 22.50 -34.63 -22.61
N THR A 613 21.22 -34.27 -22.56
CA THR A 613 20.39 -34.25 -21.35
C THR A 613 19.00 -34.83 -21.65
N PRO A 614 18.20 -35.26 -20.65
CA PRO A 614 16.88 -35.87 -20.89
C PRO A 614 15.92 -35.03 -21.75
N ASP A 615 15.95 -33.70 -21.61
CA ASP A 615 15.20 -32.74 -22.42
C ASP A 615 15.72 -32.59 -23.86
N ARG A 616 16.94 -33.07 -24.14
CA ARG A 616 17.56 -33.09 -25.48
C ARG A 616 17.43 -34.43 -26.22
N TYR A 617 16.50 -35.28 -25.77
CA TYR A 617 16.04 -36.47 -26.52
C TYR A 617 14.84 -36.19 -27.43
N PRO A 618 13.71 -35.65 -26.94
CA PRO A 618 12.54 -35.39 -27.78
C PRO A 618 12.79 -34.22 -28.75
N PRO A 619 12.03 -34.07 -29.84
CA PRO A 619 12.09 -32.86 -30.67
C PRO A 619 11.81 -31.60 -29.85
N THR A 620 12.36 -30.46 -30.26
CA THR A 620 12.08 -29.16 -29.64
C THR A 620 11.37 -28.24 -30.61
N SER A 621 10.56 -27.32 -30.08
CA SER A 621 10.09 -26.16 -30.83
C SER A 621 11.25 -25.19 -31.07
N GLY A 622 11.10 -24.37 -32.11
CA GLY A 622 12.08 -23.35 -32.47
C GLY A 622 11.69 -22.65 -33.76
N ARG A 623 12.55 -21.73 -34.22
CA ARG A 623 12.33 -20.95 -35.43
C ARG A 623 13.56 -20.96 -36.34
N VAL A 624 13.33 -20.92 -37.64
CA VAL A 624 14.37 -20.68 -38.66
C VAL A 624 14.30 -19.25 -39.16
N HIS A 625 15.16 -18.89 -40.11
CA HIS A 625 15.09 -17.57 -40.73
C HIS A 625 13.71 -17.36 -41.39
N PRO A 626 13.04 -16.20 -41.21
CA PRO A 626 11.72 -15.93 -41.81
C PRO A 626 11.67 -16.14 -43.34
N ASP A 627 12.80 -15.91 -44.01
CA ASP A 627 12.96 -16.05 -45.46
C ASP A 627 13.24 -17.48 -45.94
N THR A 628 13.33 -18.47 -45.04
CA THR A 628 13.56 -19.86 -45.42
C THR A 628 12.44 -20.37 -46.35
N THR A 629 12.79 -20.76 -47.58
CA THR A 629 11.82 -21.18 -48.61
C THR A 629 11.61 -22.70 -48.68
N PHE A 630 12.47 -23.47 -48.04
CA PHE A 630 12.44 -24.94 -48.04
C PHE A 630 11.93 -25.52 -46.70
N PRO A 631 11.45 -26.78 -46.68
CA PRO A 631 11.02 -27.45 -45.45
C PRO A 631 12.12 -27.58 -44.42
N VAL A 632 11.82 -27.24 -43.16
CA VAL A 632 12.68 -27.50 -42.02
C VAL A 632 11.93 -28.24 -40.92
N LEU A 633 12.41 -29.42 -40.56
CA LEU A 633 11.86 -30.26 -39.49
C LEU A 633 12.91 -30.50 -38.40
N PHE A 634 12.43 -30.66 -37.17
CA PHE A 634 13.25 -30.98 -36.02
C PHE A 634 12.95 -32.41 -35.55
N LEU A 635 13.98 -33.23 -35.40
CA LEU A 635 13.93 -34.66 -35.08
C LEU A 635 14.34 -34.93 -33.63
N SER A 636 13.79 -36.00 -33.07
CA SER A 636 14.28 -36.60 -31.84
C SER A 636 15.73 -37.09 -32.02
N TYR A 637 16.46 -37.24 -30.92
CA TYR A 637 17.80 -37.81 -30.94
C TYR A 637 17.81 -39.20 -31.60
N GLN A 638 16.79 -40.02 -31.32
CA GLN A 638 16.65 -41.38 -31.85
C GLN A 638 16.40 -41.38 -33.37
N ALA A 639 15.43 -40.59 -33.84
CA ALA A 639 15.13 -40.48 -35.26
C ALA A 639 16.32 -39.89 -36.05
N GLY A 640 16.95 -38.85 -35.50
CA GLY A 640 18.11 -38.22 -36.10
C GLY A 640 19.34 -39.09 -36.21
N THR A 641 19.69 -39.82 -35.15
CA THR A 641 20.84 -40.75 -35.17
C THR A 641 20.60 -41.93 -36.10
N HIS A 642 19.36 -42.44 -36.15
CA HIS A 642 18.96 -43.46 -37.12
C HIS A 642 19.20 -43.00 -38.57
N LEU A 643 18.72 -41.81 -38.92
CA LEU A 643 18.90 -41.24 -40.25
C LEU A 643 20.36 -40.87 -40.56
N LYS A 644 21.11 -40.39 -39.57
CA LYS A 644 22.55 -40.09 -39.72
C LYS A 644 23.34 -41.33 -40.08
N ASN A 645 23.16 -42.43 -39.34
CA ASN A 645 23.88 -43.67 -39.57
C ASN A 645 23.57 -44.24 -40.96
N ALA A 646 22.31 -44.14 -41.41
CA ALA A 646 21.89 -44.54 -42.75
C ALA A 646 22.41 -43.60 -43.86
N ALA A 647 22.59 -42.31 -43.60
CA ALA A 647 23.12 -41.36 -44.58
C ALA A 647 24.65 -41.46 -44.74
N GLN A 648 25.37 -41.89 -43.69
CA GLN A 648 26.83 -42.00 -43.69
C GLN A 648 27.35 -43.34 -44.24
N ASN A 649 26.52 -44.39 -44.22
CA ASN A 649 26.91 -45.67 -44.77
C ASN A 649 26.87 -45.62 -46.32
N LEU A 650 28.03 -45.83 -46.96
CA LEU A 650 28.19 -45.76 -48.42
C LEU A 650 27.42 -46.86 -49.18
N THR A 651 26.97 -47.91 -48.49
CA THR A 651 26.18 -49.01 -49.08
C THR A 651 24.67 -48.76 -49.03
N THR A 652 24.22 -47.73 -48.30
CA THR A 652 22.80 -47.44 -48.11
C THR A 652 22.36 -46.24 -48.94
N ASN A 653 21.31 -46.42 -49.75
CA ASN A 653 20.77 -45.36 -50.59
C ASN A 653 19.63 -44.63 -49.87
N THR A 654 19.96 -43.70 -48.98
CA THR A 654 18.98 -43.05 -48.08
C THR A 654 18.32 -41.83 -48.72
N HIS A 655 17.00 -41.89 -48.85
CA HIS A 655 16.16 -40.80 -49.36
C HIS A 655 15.06 -40.41 -48.36
N ILE A 656 14.58 -39.17 -48.46
CA ILE A 656 13.56 -38.61 -47.58
C ILE A 656 12.41 -38.04 -48.41
N LYS A 657 11.20 -38.25 -47.93
CA LYS A 657 9.99 -37.60 -48.44
C LYS A 657 9.42 -36.72 -47.34
N ILE A 658 9.26 -35.43 -47.66
CA ILE A 658 8.70 -34.42 -46.76
C ILE A 658 7.45 -33.84 -47.40
N ARG A 659 6.38 -33.73 -46.61
CA ARG A 659 5.21 -32.91 -46.93
C ARG A 659 4.96 -31.97 -45.77
N ILE A 660 5.09 -30.67 -46.00
CA ILE A 660 4.72 -29.62 -45.05
C ILE A 660 4.00 -28.52 -45.82
N SER A 661 2.86 -28.07 -45.29
CA SER A 661 2.09 -26.98 -45.87
C SER A 661 2.06 -25.82 -44.90
N THR A 662 2.68 -24.72 -45.29
CA THR A 662 2.75 -23.49 -44.48
C THR A 662 2.34 -22.28 -45.30
N THR A 663 1.75 -21.29 -44.64
CA THR A 663 1.43 -20.01 -45.25
C THR A 663 2.25 -18.92 -44.58
N LYS A 664 2.85 -18.03 -45.38
CA LYS A 664 3.60 -16.85 -44.91
C LYS A 664 3.14 -15.63 -45.69
N TYR A 665 2.73 -14.57 -44.99
CA TYR A 665 2.40 -13.29 -45.61
C TYR A 665 2.90 -12.13 -44.73
N PRO A 666 3.25 -10.97 -45.32
CA PRO A 666 3.60 -9.80 -44.54
C PRO A 666 2.35 -9.24 -43.84
N ALA A 667 2.51 -8.85 -42.58
CA ALA A 667 1.51 -8.16 -41.80
C ALA A 667 2.17 -7.09 -40.93
N LEU A 668 1.39 -6.11 -40.46
CA LEU A 668 1.87 -5.10 -39.52
C LEU A 668 1.42 -5.46 -38.11
N VAL A 669 2.36 -5.38 -37.17
CA VAL A 669 2.12 -5.48 -35.72
C VAL A 669 2.62 -4.18 -35.08
N GLY A 670 2.07 -3.79 -33.94
CA GLY A 670 2.40 -2.54 -33.28
C GLY A 670 2.98 -2.75 -31.88
N ASN A 671 3.89 -1.86 -31.49
CA ASN A 671 4.19 -1.53 -30.10
C ASN A 671 3.46 -0.24 -29.70
N ILE A 672 3.18 -0.07 -28.41
CA ILE A 672 2.71 1.20 -27.83
C ILE A 672 3.79 1.67 -26.87
N CYS A 673 4.21 2.93 -26.96
CA CYS A 673 5.04 3.54 -25.93
C CYS A 673 4.44 4.85 -25.47
N ALA A 674 4.48 5.10 -24.16
CA ALA A 674 4.04 6.34 -23.53
C ALA A 674 5.13 6.86 -22.60
N HIS A 675 5.48 8.13 -22.71
CA HIS A 675 6.52 8.71 -21.84
C HIS A 675 6.08 10.01 -21.17
N THR A 676 6.73 10.30 -20.04
CA THR A 676 6.50 11.52 -19.26
C THR A 676 6.89 12.76 -20.07
N LEU A 677 6.16 13.87 -19.88
CA LEU A 677 6.49 15.17 -20.48
C LEU A 677 7.66 15.88 -19.77
N THR A 678 7.93 15.46 -18.53
CA THR A 678 9.00 15.96 -17.68
C THR A 678 10.14 14.95 -17.58
N GLY A 679 11.30 15.41 -17.13
CA GLY A 679 12.51 14.60 -16.96
C GLY A 679 13.46 14.69 -18.15
N ASN A 680 14.73 14.37 -17.92
CA ASN A 680 15.77 14.43 -18.94
C ASN A 680 15.60 13.30 -19.98
N ALA A 681 15.38 13.66 -21.24
CA ALA A 681 15.17 12.69 -22.32
C ALA A 681 16.42 11.83 -22.63
N THR A 682 17.64 12.33 -22.36
CA THR A 682 18.89 11.57 -22.48
C THR A 682 19.10 10.53 -21.37
N GLN A 683 18.21 10.49 -20.38
CA GLN A 683 18.30 9.59 -19.22
C GLN A 683 16.93 9.01 -18.92
N THR A 684 16.65 7.87 -19.53
CA THR A 684 15.32 7.26 -19.54
C THR A 684 15.28 5.96 -18.74
N ILE A 685 14.30 5.87 -17.85
CA ILE A 685 13.89 4.63 -17.20
C ILE A 685 12.81 4.02 -18.09
N LEU A 686 13.09 2.86 -18.69
CA LEU A 686 12.16 2.16 -19.57
C LEU A 686 11.48 1.01 -18.81
N ILE A 687 10.16 0.89 -18.95
CA ILE A 687 9.35 -0.18 -18.38
C ILE A 687 8.66 -0.91 -19.53
N GLY A 688 8.79 -2.23 -19.57
CA GLY A 688 8.29 -3.09 -20.66
C GLY A 688 7.39 -4.21 -20.17
N SER A 689 6.43 -4.58 -21.02
CA SER A 689 5.58 -5.78 -20.95
C SER A 689 5.05 -6.08 -22.35
N HIS A 690 4.76 -7.31 -22.74
CA HIS A 690 4.08 -7.55 -24.03
C HIS A 690 2.56 -7.58 -23.89
N SER A 691 1.89 -7.34 -25.02
CA SER A 691 0.44 -7.14 -25.11
C SER A 691 -0.29 -8.24 -25.87
N ASP A 692 0.44 -9.05 -26.65
CA ASP A 692 -0.07 -10.27 -27.27
C ASP A 692 -0.08 -11.45 -26.30
N SER A 693 -0.89 -12.45 -26.64
CA SER A 693 -0.88 -13.79 -26.04
C SER A 693 -0.58 -14.84 -27.11
N VAL A 694 -0.47 -16.11 -26.73
CA VAL A 694 -0.51 -17.22 -27.70
C VAL A 694 -1.91 -17.46 -28.30
N PRO A 695 -2.00 -18.08 -29.50
CA PRO A 695 -3.28 -18.49 -30.09
C PRO A 695 -4.11 -19.46 -29.23
N GLU A 696 -3.45 -20.26 -28.40
CA GLU A 696 -4.03 -21.34 -27.62
C GLU A 696 -4.86 -20.86 -26.43
N GLY A 697 -4.65 -19.63 -25.95
CA GLY A 697 -5.32 -19.14 -24.75
C GLY A 697 -5.42 -17.63 -24.60
N PRO A 698 -6.15 -17.18 -23.56
CA PRO A 698 -6.45 -15.78 -23.38
C PRO A 698 -5.21 -15.00 -22.95
N GLY A 699 -4.26 -15.61 -22.23
CA GLY A 699 -3.03 -14.95 -21.83
C GLY A 699 -3.19 -13.96 -20.68
N ILE A 700 -4.09 -14.19 -19.73
CA ILE A 700 -4.36 -13.19 -18.67
C ILE A 700 -3.20 -13.06 -17.71
N ASN A 701 -2.59 -14.17 -17.30
CA ASN A 701 -1.30 -14.09 -16.64
C ASN A 701 -0.22 -13.72 -17.66
N ASP A 702 -0.24 -14.35 -18.85
CA ASP A 702 0.78 -14.24 -19.88
C ASP A 702 0.30 -13.54 -21.18
N ASN A 703 0.44 -12.22 -21.34
CA ASN A 703 0.98 -11.28 -20.36
C ASN A 703 0.04 -10.12 -20.09
N GLY A 704 -1.25 -10.44 -19.89
CA GLY A 704 -2.23 -9.50 -19.38
C GLY A 704 -1.78 -8.88 -18.04
N SER A 705 -1.21 -9.69 -17.14
CA SER A 705 -0.78 -9.28 -15.80
C SER A 705 0.32 -8.22 -15.84
N GLY A 706 1.39 -8.42 -16.61
CA GLY A 706 2.45 -7.42 -16.82
C GLY A 706 1.94 -6.19 -17.57
N SER A 707 1.12 -6.39 -18.61
CA SER A 707 0.48 -5.30 -19.36
C SER A 707 -0.37 -4.38 -18.49
N ALA A 708 -1.19 -4.95 -17.59
CA ALA A 708 -2.02 -4.20 -16.66
C ALA A 708 -1.19 -3.54 -15.55
N THR A 709 -0.16 -4.20 -15.02
CA THR A 709 0.80 -3.58 -14.09
C THR A 709 1.46 -2.35 -14.70
N ASN A 710 1.96 -2.47 -15.93
CA ASN A 710 2.57 -1.38 -16.67
C ASN A 710 1.59 -0.20 -16.87
N LEU A 711 0.32 -0.49 -17.15
CA LEU A 711 -0.74 0.51 -17.35
C LEU A 711 -1.11 1.24 -16.05
N VAL A 712 -1.21 0.53 -14.94
CA VAL A 712 -1.45 1.11 -13.61
C VAL A 712 -0.27 1.98 -13.18
N LEU A 713 0.97 1.52 -13.36
CA LEU A 713 2.17 2.33 -13.05
C LEU A 713 2.18 3.63 -13.85
N ALA A 714 1.93 3.56 -15.16
CA ALA A 714 1.91 4.73 -16.05
C ALA A 714 0.83 5.74 -15.64
N THR A 715 -0.38 5.27 -15.39
CA THR A 715 -1.54 6.13 -15.10
C THR A 715 -1.46 6.75 -13.70
N ASN A 716 -1.04 5.97 -12.70
CA ASN A 716 -0.88 6.48 -11.34
C ASN A 716 0.30 7.46 -11.23
N LEU A 717 1.42 7.19 -11.90
CA LEU A 717 2.55 8.13 -11.93
C LEU A 717 2.16 9.45 -12.61
N ALA A 718 1.46 9.37 -13.75
CA ALA A 718 0.97 10.57 -14.45
C ALA A 718 0.02 11.40 -13.57
N ARG A 719 -0.89 10.74 -12.83
CA ARG A 719 -1.78 11.41 -11.88
C ARG A 719 -0.99 12.06 -10.74
N LEU A 720 0.00 11.37 -10.18
CA LEU A 720 0.83 11.90 -9.10
C LEU A 720 1.61 13.13 -9.55
N PHE A 721 2.20 13.14 -10.75
CA PHE A 721 2.91 14.31 -11.30
C PHE A 721 2.03 15.55 -11.51
N GLN A 722 0.71 15.39 -11.52
CA GLN A 722 -0.23 16.52 -11.60
C GLN A 722 -0.55 17.11 -10.22
N THR A 723 -0.16 16.44 -9.13
CA THR A 723 -0.35 16.94 -7.76
C THR A 723 0.77 17.89 -7.36
N SER A 724 0.45 18.95 -6.59
CA SER A 724 1.45 19.91 -6.11
C SER A 724 2.42 19.32 -5.09
N SER A 725 2.03 18.24 -4.41
CA SER A 725 2.81 17.57 -3.37
C SER A 725 3.82 16.54 -3.88
N TYR A 726 3.72 16.11 -5.15
CA TYR A 726 4.59 15.08 -5.70
C TYR A 726 5.44 15.64 -6.84
N GLN A 727 6.71 15.90 -6.54
CA GLN A 727 7.63 16.48 -7.52
C GLN A 727 7.85 15.52 -8.70
N PRO A 728 7.80 15.99 -9.95
CA PRO A 728 8.17 15.17 -11.10
C PRO A 728 9.60 14.64 -11.00
N TYR A 729 9.87 13.50 -11.64
CA TYR A 729 11.20 12.90 -11.62
C TYR A 729 12.20 13.68 -12.47
N LYS A 730 13.47 13.60 -12.08
CA LYS A 730 14.60 14.16 -12.84
C LYS A 730 14.82 13.41 -14.17
N TYR A 731 14.50 12.13 -14.19
CA TYR A 731 14.66 11.22 -15.33
C TYR A 731 13.35 11.08 -16.08
N ARG A 732 13.42 10.89 -17.40
CA ARG A 732 12.22 10.59 -18.19
C ARG A 732 11.81 9.14 -17.94
N VAL A 733 10.52 8.87 -17.79
CA VAL A 733 9.99 7.51 -17.66
C VAL A 733 9.23 7.16 -18.93
N LYS A 734 9.53 5.99 -19.53
CA LYS A 734 8.91 5.48 -20.76
C LYS A 734 8.34 4.09 -20.52
N PHE A 735 7.04 3.95 -20.67
CA PHE A 735 6.28 2.71 -20.54
C PHE A 735 6.00 2.18 -21.95
N CYS A 736 6.33 0.92 -22.23
CA CYS A 736 6.13 0.31 -23.54
C CYS A 736 5.43 -1.04 -23.43
N TRP A 737 4.52 -1.27 -24.38
CA TRP A 737 3.81 -2.53 -24.62
C TRP A 737 4.29 -3.11 -25.94
N TRP A 738 4.98 -4.24 -25.85
CA TRP A 738 5.54 -4.92 -27.01
C TRP A 738 4.49 -5.79 -27.69
N GLY A 739 4.52 -5.84 -29.01
CA GLY A 739 3.73 -6.79 -29.78
C GLY A 739 4.62 -7.88 -30.38
N ALA A 740 4.03 -9.04 -30.67
CA ALA A 740 4.73 -10.17 -31.27
C ALA A 740 5.90 -10.68 -30.40
N GLU A 741 5.72 -10.67 -29.08
CA GLU A 741 6.65 -11.29 -28.14
C GLU A 741 6.62 -12.81 -28.30
N GLU A 742 5.42 -13.38 -28.41
CA GLU A 742 5.13 -14.83 -28.37
C GLU A 742 5.67 -15.61 -29.58
N VAL A 743 6.03 -14.85 -30.61
CA VAL A 743 6.67 -15.33 -31.85
C VAL A 743 8.17 -15.05 -31.88
N GLY A 744 8.68 -14.50 -30.78
CA GLY A 744 10.06 -14.41 -30.32
C GLY A 744 10.60 -12.98 -30.31
N LEU A 745 10.06 -12.17 -29.40
CA LEU A 745 10.57 -10.84 -29.00
C LEU A 745 10.61 -9.81 -30.14
N VAL A 746 9.76 -9.96 -31.16
CA VAL A 746 9.91 -9.18 -32.41
C VAL A 746 9.70 -7.69 -32.17
N GLY A 747 8.73 -7.33 -31.33
CA GLY A 747 8.42 -5.93 -31.02
C GLY A 747 9.55 -5.23 -30.27
N SER A 748 10.09 -5.85 -29.23
CA SER A 748 11.20 -5.28 -28.45
C SER A 748 12.50 -5.26 -29.25
N ASP A 749 12.79 -6.30 -30.04
CA ASP A 749 13.96 -6.35 -30.94
C ASP A 749 13.90 -5.24 -31.99
N TYR A 750 12.75 -5.06 -32.64
CA TYR A 750 12.53 -3.95 -33.56
C TYR A 750 12.72 -2.59 -32.88
N HIS A 751 12.21 -2.43 -31.65
CA HIS A 751 12.39 -1.19 -30.89
C HIS A 751 13.86 -0.89 -30.62
N VAL A 752 14.64 -1.88 -30.17
CA VAL A 752 16.07 -1.75 -29.90
C VAL A 752 16.84 -1.44 -31.19
N PHE A 753 16.52 -2.12 -32.29
CA PHE A 753 17.12 -1.86 -33.60
C PHE A 753 16.89 -0.41 -34.06
N GLN A 754 15.65 0.07 -33.99
CA GLN A 754 15.32 1.45 -34.34
C GLN A 754 15.99 2.45 -33.40
N ALA A 755 16.05 2.15 -32.09
CA ALA A 755 16.71 3.00 -31.13
C ALA A 755 18.23 3.09 -31.37
N ASN A 756 18.85 2.00 -31.83
CA ASN A 756 20.28 1.97 -32.16
C ASN A 756 20.61 2.87 -33.37
N GLN A 757 19.65 3.03 -34.29
CA GLN A 757 19.81 3.87 -35.48
C GLN A 757 19.29 5.30 -35.32
N SER A 758 18.56 5.58 -34.23
CA SER A 758 17.94 6.88 -34.02
C SER A 758 18.97 7.98 -33.76
N ILE A 759 18.71 9.16 -34.32
CA ILE A 759 19.46 10.40 -34.03
C ILE A 759 18.71 11.33 -33.08
N PHE A 760 17.43 11.06 -32.82
CA PHE A 760 16.56 11.92 -32.02
C PHE A 760 16.73 11.66 -30.53
N GLU A 761 17.00 12.72 -29.77
CA GLU A 761 17.10 12.63 -28.31
C GLU A 761 15.86 12.02 -27.67
N GLY A 762 16.09 11.07 -26.77
CA GLY A 762 15.07 10.27 -26.12
C GLY A 762 14.64 9.05 -26.94
N GLU A 763 15.05 8.93 -28.19
CA GLU A 763 14.75 7.74 -29.00
C GLU A 763 16.04 6.98 -29.35
N ARG A 764 17.20 7.42 -28.87
CA ARG A 764 18.47 6.70 -29.06
C ARG A 764 18.62 5.62 -28.02
N LEU A 765 19.22 4.50 -28.40
CA LEU A 765 19.54 3.41 -27.47
C LEU A 765 20.41 3.89 -26.30
N SER A 766 21.33 4.84 -26.57
CA SER A 766 22.20 5.45 -25.56
C SER A 766 21.50 6.38 -24.55
N ASP A 767 20.23 6.70 -24.76
CA ASP A 767 19.43 7.51 -23.84
C ASP A 767 18.72 6.63 -22.78
N TYR A 768 18.71 5.30 -22.96
CA TYR A 768 18.08 4.34 -22.05
C TYR A 768 19.07 3.92 -20.96
N LEU A 769 18.71 4.15 -19.69
CA LEU A 769 19.56 3.78 -18.56
C LEU A 769 19.29 2.37 -18.07
N VAL A 770 18.02 1.97 -18.09
CA VAL A 770 17.53 0.71 -17.55
C VAL A 770 16.25 0.29 -18.27
N ASN A 771 16.06 -1.01 -18.44
CA ASN A 771 14.79 -1.64 -18.81
C ASN A 771 14.29 -2.50 -17.63
N LEU A 772 13.10 -2.19 -17.12
CA LEU A 772 12.38 -2.99 -16.14
C LEU A 772 11.30 -3.79 -16.86
N ASN A 773 11.41 -5.11 -16.86
CA ASN A 773 10.48 -5.99 -17.58
C ASN A 773 9.53 -6.68 -16.62
N TYR A 774 8.23 -6.64 -16.95
CA TYR A 774 7.19 -7.28 -16.17
C TYR A 774 6.43 -8.27 -17.05
N ASP A 775 6.63 -9.54 -16.71
CA ASP A 775 6.10 -10.66 -17.47
C ASP A 775 5.62 -11.75 -16.51
N MET A 776 4.37 -12.18 -16.70
CA MET A 776 3.67 -13.13 -15.84
C MET A 776 3.78 -12.80 -14.34
N LEU A 777 3.07 -11.78 -13.86
CA LEU A 777 3.06 -11.38 -12.44
C LEU A 777 1.92 -12.00 -11.62
N GLY A 778 1.12 -12.87 -12.22
CA GLY A 778 -0.14 -13.36 -11.65
C GLY A 778 -0.23 -14.87 -11.39
N SER A 779 0.80 -15.67 -11.63
CA SER A 779 0.71 -17.15 -11.62
C SER A 779 -0.02 -17.73 -10.38
N PRO A 780 -0.86 -18.76 -10.50
CA PRO A 780 -1.69 -19.25 -9.41
C PRO A 780 -0.86 -19.86 -8.26
N ASN A 781 0.21 -20.59 -8.59
CA ASN A 781 1.19 -21.15 -7.66
C ASN A 781 2.43 -20.22 -7.57
N PHE A 782 2.18 -18.90 -7.53
CA PHE A 782 3.18 -17.85 -7.67
C PHE A 782 4.46 -18.07 -6.87
N GLN A 783 5.58 -17.69 -7.46
CA GLN A 783 6.72 -17.15 -6.73
C GLN A 783 6.71 -15.62 -6.77
N ILE A 784 7.48 -15.00 -5.89
CA ILE A 784 7.95 -13.63 -6.05
C ILE A 784 9.36 -13.77 -6.63
N GLY A 785 9.43 -13.95 -7.94
CA GLY A 785 10.68 -14.17 -8.67
C GLY A 785 11.36 -12.85 -8.98
N ILE A 786 12.57 -12.65 -8.46
CA ILE A 786 13.42 -11.49 -8.78
C ILE A 786 14.45 -11.96 -9.80
N TYR A 787 14.54 -11.27 -10.94
CA TYR A 787 15.58 -11.56 -11.92
C TYR A 787 16.99 -11.35 -11.32
N ASP A 788 17.81 -12.40 -11.34
CA ASP A 788 19.11 -12.43 -10.66
C ASP A 788 20.26 -11.94 -11.56
N GLY A 789 20.75 -10.74 -11.24
CA GLY A 789 21.88 -10.12 -11.90
C GLY A 789 23.21 -10.85 -11.74
N ASN A 790 23.31 -11.86 -10.84
CA ASN A 790 24.49 -12.72 -10.69
C ASN A 790 24.37 -14.07 -11.41
N SER A 791 23.28 -14.31 -12.15
CA SER A 791 23.05 -15.59 -12.81
C SER A 791 24.12 -15.95 -13.85
N THR A 792 24.30 -17.24 -14.11
CA THR A 792 25.26 -17.75 -15.10
C THR A 792 24.98 -17.23 -16.50
N TYR A 793 23.72 -17.04 -16.88
CA TYR A 793 23.38 -16.46 -18.18
C TYR A 793 23.91 -15.03 -18.35
N MET A 794 23.93 -14.24 -17.26
CA MET A 794 24.47 -12.89 -17.26
C MET A 794 25.96 -12.85 -17.63
N SER A 795 26.71 -13.93 -17.43
CA SER A 795 28.12 -14.02 -17.86
C SER A 795 28.31 -13.97 -19.38
N THR A 796 27.26 -14.26 -20.14
CA THR A 796 27.26 -14.19 -21.61
C THR A 796 26.76 -12.84 -22.14
N ALA A 797 26.19 -12.00 -21.28
CA ALA A 797 25.75 -10.66 -21.63
C ALA A 797 26.94 -9.66 -21.64
N PRO A 798 26.83 -8.52 -22.34
CA PRO A 798 27.84 -7.47 -22.29
C PRO A 798 28.12 -7.02 -20.85
N SER A 799 29.40 -7.06 -20.43
CA SER A 799 29.85 -6.85 -19.05
C SER A 799 29.38 -5.53 -18.42
N LYS A 800 29.12 -4.50 -19.23
CA LYS A 800 28.72 -3.15 -18.80
C LYS A 800 27.40 -3.07 -18.02
N ALA A 801 26.44 -3.96 -18.29
CA ALA A 801 25.11 -3.91 -17.67
C ALA A 801 25.04 -4.65 -16.32
N ILE A 802 25.99 -5.57 -16.08
CA ILE A 802 25.95 -6.51 -14.96
C ILE A 802 25.93 -5.80 -13.59
N PRO A 803 26.77 -4.79 -13.31
CA PRO A 803 26.79 -4.15 -11.98
C PRO A 803 25.47 -3.47 -11.62
N GLY A 804 24.81 -2.84 -12.60
CA GLY A 804 23.51 -2.20 -12.42
C GLY A 804 22.42 -3.23 -12.17
N SER A 805 22.40 -4.32 -12.94
CA SER A 805 21.41 -5.40 -12.76
C SER A 805 21.53 -6.04 -11.38
N ILE A 806 22.75 -6.28 -10.88
CA ILE A 806 23.00 -6.78 -9.51
C ILE A 806 22.43 -5.82 -8.45
N ARG A 807 22.63 -4.50 -8.63
CA ARG A 807 22.10 -3.48 -7.71
C ARG A 807 20.56 -3.47 -7.70
N LEU A 808 19.92 -3.67 -8.84
CA LEU A 808 18.46 -3.75 -8.93
C LEU A 808 17.91 -5.04 -8.33
N THR A 809 18.58 -6.18 -8.51
CA THR A 809 18.26 -7.44 -7.81
C THR A 809 18.27 -7.21 -6.30
N GLN A 810 19.30 -6.53 -5.77
CA GLN A 810 19.38 -6.19 -4.35
C GLN A 810 18.26 -5.23 -3.92
N LEU A 811 17.92 -4.24 -4.74
CA LEU A 811 16.86 -3.27 -4.43
C LEU A 811 15.48 -3.93 -4.32
N PHE A 812 15.13 -4.82 -5.24
CA PHE A 812 13.90 -5.63 -5.11
C PHE A 812 13.94 -6.50 -3.86
N ARG A 813 15.07 -7.18 -3.61
CA ARG A 813 15.24 -8.06 -2.45
C ARG A 813 14.99 -7.31 -1.14
N ASP A 814 15.62 -6.15 -0.99
CA ASP A 814 15.49 -5.33 0.22
C ASP A 814 14.05 -4.83 0.41
N TRP A 815 13.35 -4.54 -0.69
CA TRP A 815 11.93 -4.22 -0.63
C TRP A 815 11.09 -5.37 -0.09
N PHE A 816 11.18 -6.57 -0.67
CA PHE A 816 10.38 -7.72 -0.21
C PHE A 816 10.72 -8.13 1.23
N ILE A 817 12.00 -8.05 1.62
CA ILE A 817 12.43 -8.26 3.02
C ILE A 817 11.76 -7.23 3.94
N SER A 818 11.75 -5.95 3.57
CA SER A 818 11.10 -4.90 4.38
C SER A 818 9.59 -5.11 4.55
N GLN A 819 8.95 -5.79 3.60
CA GLN A 819 7.52 -6.13 3.64
C GLN A 819 7.23 -7.47 4.32
N ASN A 820 8.25 -8.18 4.84
CA ASN A 820 8.13 -9.56 5.33
C ASN A 820 7.53 -10.53 4.31
N LEU A 821 7.89 -10.38 3.03
CA LEU A 821 7.44 -11.24 1.95
C LEU A 821 8.52 -12.23 1.52
N PRO A 822 8.15 -13.45 1.08
CA PRO A 822 9.11 -14.36 0.49
C PRO A 822 9.58 -13.83 -0.88
N TYR A 823 10.76 -14.27 -1.31
CA TYR A 823 11.24 -14.05 -2.67
C TYR A 823 12.08 -15.23 -3.15
N THR A 824 12.16 -15.42 -4.46
CA THR A 824 13.00 -16.42 -5.13
C THR A 824 13.86 -15.72 -6.17
N MET A 825 15.08 -16.21 -6.40
CA MET A 825 15.92 -15.72 -7.50
C MET A 825 15.57 -16.46 -8.78
N SER A 826 15.22 -15.70 -9.82
CA SER A 826 14.90 -16.24 -11.14
C SER A 826 16.04 -15.97 -12.11
N GLU A 827 16.39 -16.95 -12.93
CA GLU A 827 17.46 -16.82 -13.91
C GLU A 827 17.10 -15.79 -15.01
N LEU A 828 18.08 -15.02 -15.47
CA LEU A 828 17.93 -14.02 -16.53
C LEU A 828 18.22 -14.62 -17.91
N GLY A 829 17.48 -15.63 -18.34
CA GLY A 829 17.77 -16.42 -19.55
C GLY A 829 17.47 -15.79 -20.93
N GLY A 830 17.13 -14.50 -20.98
CA GLY A 830 16.76 -13.78 -22.22
C GLY A 830 15.42 -14.16 -22.85
N GLY A 831 14.55 -14.88 -22.14
CA GLY A 831 13.30 -15.44 -22.65
C GLY A 831 12.08 -14.51 -22.65
N SER A 832 12.28 -13.20 -22.50
CA SER A 832 11.22 -12.18 -22.54
C SER A 832 11.83 -10.87 -23.07
N ASP A 833 11.03 -9.81 -23.20
CA ASP A 833 11.39 -8.57 -23.91
C ASP A 833 12.59 -7.81 -23.36
N TYR A 834 13.10 -8.13 -22.16
CA TYR A 834 14.39 -7.61 -21.70
C TYR A 834 15.58 -8.15 -22.51
N GLY A 835 15.43 -9.26 -23.23
CA GLY A 835 16.49 -9.95 -23.97
C GLY A 835 17.23 -9.05 -24.98
N PRO A 836 16.54 -8.38 -25.93
CA PRO A 836 17.17 -7.45 -26.87
C PRO A 836 17.89 -6.27 -26.18
N PHE A 837 17.34 -5.76 -25.07
CA PHE A 837 17.99 -4.69 -24.29
C PHE A 837 19.26 -5.20 -23.57
N LEU A 838 19.21 -6.42 -23.03
CA LEU A 838 20.36 -7.07 -22.42
C LEU A 838 21.47 -7.32 -23.45
N ALA A 839 21.12 -7.78 -24.66
CA ALA A 839 22.06 -7.97 -25.77
C ALA A 839 22.72 -6.64 -26.21
N ALA A 840 21.97 -5.54 -26.17
CA ALA A 840 22.50 -4.19 -26.33
C ALA A 840 23.34 -3.68 -25.13
N GLY A 841 23.33 -4.43 -24.03
CA GLY A 841 23.99 -4.14 -22.75
C GLY A 841 23.41 -2.93 -22.02
N ILE A 842 22.08 -2.79 -22.09
CA ILE A 842 21.32 -1.95 -21.17
C ILE A 842 21.13 -2.72 -19.85
N VAL A 843 21.20 -2.02 -18.71
CA VAL A 843 20.87 -2.62 -17.41
C VAL A 843 19.43 -3.11 -17.42
N ILE A 844 19.21 -4.34 -16.94
CA ILE A 844 17.88 -4.94 -16.90
C ILE A 844 17.54 -5.43 -15.49
N SER A 845 16.25 -5.45 -15.18
CA SER A 845 15.71 -6.09 -13.99
C SER A 845 14.21 -6.28 -14.16
N GLY A 846 13.55 -6.84 -13.16
CA GLY A 846 12.12 -7.12 -13.23
C GLY A 846 11.70 -8.21 -12.27
N LEU A 847 10.44 -8.59 -12.41
CA LEU A 847 9.79 -9.61 -11.59
C LEU A 847 9.06 -10.61 -12.49
N ASN A 848 8.90 -11.83 -11.98
CA ASN A 848 8.04 -12.86 -12.56
C ASN A 848 7.41 -13.70 -11.44
N ALA A 849 6.29 -14.34 -11.74
CA ALA A 849 5.58 -15.22 -10.83
C ALA A 849 5.90 -16.71 -11.02
N GLY A 850 6.86 -17.03 -11.89
CA GLY A 850 7.24 -18.38 -12.29
C GLY A 850 6.34 -18.95 -13.40
N VAL A 851 6.90 -19.89 -14.18
CA VAL A 851 6.29 -20.44 -15.40
C VAL A 851 6.09 -21.96 -15.26
N TYR A 852 6.83 -22.77 -16.02
CA TYR A 852 6.70 -24.23 -16.09
C TYR A 852 7.56 -24.96 -15.05
N ASP A 853 8.51 -24.29 -14.41
CA ASP A 853 9.30 -24.85 -13.33
C ASP A 853 8.41 -25.20 -12.12
N LYS A 854 8.70 -26.35 -11.51
CA LYS A 854 7.92 -26.88 -10.39
C LYS A 854 8.40 -26.29 -9.10
N LYS A 855 7.48 -25.73 -8.32
CA LYS A 855 7.75 -25.27 -6.97
C LYS A 855 8.25 -26.42 -6.10
N THR A 856 9.46 -26.31 -5.57
CA THR A 856 10.06 -27.32 -4.70
C THR A 856 9.33 -27.40 -3.35
N LYS A 857 9.54 -28.49 -2.62
CA LYS A 857 8.97 -28.62 -1.26
C LYS A 857 9.54 -27.56 -0.33
N GLU A 858 10.82 -27.25 -0.49
CA GLU A 858 11.59 -26.27 0.28
C GLU A 858 11.06 -24.85 0.04
N GLU A 859 10.80 -24.48 -1.22
CA GLU A 859 10.19 -23.19 -1.58
C GLU A 859 8.77 -23.08 -1.04
N ARG A 860 7.94 -24.12 -1.23
CA ARG A 860 6.59 -24.16 -0.66
C ARG A 860 6.62 -23.97 0.86
N ASP A 861 7.52 -24.66 1.55
CA ASP A 861 7.70 -24.54 3.00
C ASP A 861 8.21 -23.16 3.42
N TYR A 862 9.11 -22.56 2.64
CA TYR A 862 9.58 -21.19 2.84
C TYR A 862 8.45 -20.16 2.71
N TYR A 863 7.64 -20.26 1.66
CA TYR A 863 6.50 -19.36 1.47
C TYR A 863 5.43 -19.59 2.56
N ASN A 864 5.18 -20.83 3.00
CA ASN A 864 4.30 -21.11 4.14
C ASN A 864 4.81 -20.48 5.45
N ARG A 865 6.13 -20.49 5.70
CA ARG A 865 6.70 -19.84 6.88
C ARG A 865 6.51 -18.32 6.86
N MET A 866 6.64 -17.70 5.67
CA MET A 866 6.54 -16.25 5.52
C MET A 866 5.09 -15.75 5.45
N LEU A 867 4.21 -16.45 4.72
CA LEU A 867 2.83 -16.00 4.44
C LEU A 867 1.78 -16.63 5.36
N GLY A 868 2.12 -17.72 6.05
CA GLY A 868 1.23 -18.54 6.86
C GLY A 868 0.95 -19.91 6.23
N GLN A 869 0.62 -20.88 7.08
CA GLN A 869 0.35 -22.26 6.66
C GLN A 869 -0.76 -22.33 5.61
N GLY A 870 -0.50 -23.07 4.53
CA GLY A 870 -1.43 -23.25 3.40
C GLY A 870 -1.35 -22.16 2.32
N LYS A 871 -0.55 -21.10 2.49
CA LYS A 871 -0.41 -20.01 1.52
C LYS A 871 0.83 -20.09 0.62
N GLY A 872 1.69 -21.07 0.84
CA GLY A 872 2.92 -21.27 0.06
C GLY A 872 2.71 -21.92 -1.30
N GLY A 873 1.47 -22.27 -1.65
CA GLY A 873 1.15 -23.00 -2.87
C GLY A 873 1.39 -24.50 -2.74
N ILE A 874 1.55 -25.18 -3.87
CA ILE A 874 1.63 -26.65 -3.95
C ILE A 874 3.03 -27.07 -4.42
N ALA A 875 3.67 -27.95 -3.66
CA ALA A 875 4.98 -28.50 -4.00
C ALA A 875 4.86 -29.52 -5.14
N ASN A 876 5.90 -29.60 -5.98
CA ASN A 876 6.00 -30.45 -7.18
C ASN A 876 4.94 -30.16 -8.26
N VAL A 877 4.31 -28.99 -8.19
CA VAL A 877 3.39 -28.45 -9.21
C VAL A 877 4.04 -27.23 -9.83
N GLU A 878 3.81 -27.04 -11.13
CA GLU A 878 4.30 -25.89 -11.90
C GLU A 878 3.80 -24.58 -11.29
N HIS A 879 4.55 -23.49 -11.49
CA HIS A 879 4.13 -22.17 -11.00
C HIS A 879 2.88 -21.68 -11.73
N ASP A 880 2.81 -21.88 -13.03
CA ASP A 880 1.64 -21.64 -13.88
C ASP A 880 1.27 -22.88 -14.71
N PRO A 881 0.35 -23.73 -14.21
CA PRO A 881 -0.14 -24.89 -14.96
C PRO A 881 -0.94 -24.55 -16.22
N CYS A 882 -1.35 -23.29 -16.39
CA CYS A 882 -2.14 -22.80 -17.51
C CYS A 882 -1.30 -22.01 -18.53
N TYR A 883 0.02 -21.96 -18.36
CA TYR A 883 0.93 -21.29 -19.28
C TYR A 883 0.71 -21.76 -20.73
N HIS A 884 0.49 -20.81 -21.63
CA HIS A 884 0.17 -21.05 -23.05
C HIS A 884 -1.05 -21.96 -23.28
N ASP A 885 -2.04 -21.96 -22.39
CA ASP A 885 -3.23 -22.81 -22.51
C ASP A 885 -4.53 -22.00 -22.33
N PHE A 886 -5.66 -22.59 -22.73
CA PHE A 886 -6.98 -21.94 -22.71
C PHE A 886 -7.42 -21.52 -21.30
N CYS A 887 -6.85 -22.15 -20.26
CA CYS A 887 -7.18 -21.86 -18.88
C CYS A 887 -6.44 -20.65 -18.30
N ASP A 888 -5.52 -20.00 -19.05
CA ASP A 888 -4.89 -18.74 -18.63
C ASP A 888 -5.86 -17.56 -18.71
N SER A 889 -6.80 -17.57 -17.77
CA SER A 889 -7.93 -16.67 -17.64
C SER A 889 -7.86 -15.87 -16.33
N LEU A 890 -8.87 -15.06 -16.05
CA LEU A 890 -8.97 -14.34 -14.77
C LEU A 890 -8.94 -15.26 -13.53
N GLU A 891 -9.35 -16.52 -13.67
CA GLU A 891 -9.30 -17.50 -12.58
C GLU A 891 -7.87 -17.98 -12.29
N ASN A 892 -6.93 -17.74 -13.21
CA ASN A 892 -5.53 -18.11 -13.13
C ASN A 892 -4.67 -17.11 -12.31
N ILE A 893 -5.28 -16.07 -11.71
CA ILE A 893 -4.54 -14.97 -11.07
C ILE A 893 -4.50 -15.09 -9.54
N ASN A 894 -3.30 -15.19 -8.97
CA ASN A 894 -3.08 -15.04 -7.53
C ASN A 894 -3.04 -13.56 -7.12
N LEU A 895 -4.15 -13.07 -6.56
CA LEU A 895 -4.32 -11.66 -6.20
C LEU A 895 -3.26 -11.12 -5.23
N LEU A 896 -2.83 -11.94 -4.25
CA LEU A 896 -1.83 -11.51 -3.27
C LEU A 896 -0.46 -11.33 -3.91
N GLY A 897 0.00 -12.35 -4.64
CA GLY A 897 1.28 -12.29 -5.36
C GLY A 897 1.30 -11.11 -6.33
N TYR A 898 0.22 -10.96 -7.10
CA TYR A 898 0.10 -9.95 -8.14
C TYR A 898 0.12 -8.51 -7.61
N GLU A 899 -0.64 -8.22 -6.55
CA GLU A 899 -0.63 -6.91 -5.89
C GLU A 899 0.76 -6.59 -5.33
N LYS A 900 1.39 -7.56 -4.66
CA LYS A 900 2.70 -7.35 -4.04
C LYS A 900 3.81 -7.17 -5.07
N MET A 901 3.87 -7.96 -6.13
CA MET A 901 4.86 -7.72 -7.18
C MET A 901 4.66 -6.37 -7.86
N THR A 902 3.42 -5.93 -8.08
CA THR A 902 3.13 -4.60 -8.61
C THR A 902 3.56 -3.48 -7.65
N GLN A 903 3.36 -3.64 -6.34
CA GLN A 903 3.87 -2.71 -5.33
C GLN A 903 5.41 -2.64 -5.32
N GLY A 904 6.09 -3.77 -5.55
CA GLY A 904 7.54 -3.83 -5.71
C GLY A 904 8.04 -3.11 -6.95
N ALA A 905 7.34 -3.32 -8.07
CA ALA A 905 7.58 -2.60 -9.32
C ALA A 905 7.44 -1.08 -9.15
N ALA A 906 6.40 -0.63 -8.45
CA ALA A 906 6.19 0.77 -8.09
C ALA A 906 7.31 1.31 -7.20
N TYR A 907 7.76 0.54 -6.20
CA TYR A 907 8.83 0.95 -5.30
C TYR A 907 10.15 1.17 -6.04
N VAL A 908 10.54 0.21 -6.89
CA VAL A 908 11.78 0.32 -7.67
C VAL A 908 11.70 1.48 -8.64
N LEU A 909 10.58 1.66 -9.36
CA LEU A 909 10.40 2.81 -10.24
C LEU A 909 10.53 4.14 -9.49
N GLU A 910 9.89 4.27 -8.33
CA GLU A 910 9.96 5.48 -7.52
C GLU A 910 11.38 5.72 -6.98
N HIS A 911 12.08 4.66 -6.54
CA HIS A 911 13.46 4.75 -6.09
C HIS A 911 14.39 5.26 -7.20
N LEU A 912 14.29 4.70 -8.41
CA LEU A 912 15.11 5.12 -9.55
C LEU A 912 14.76 6.54 -9.99
N GLY A 913 13.47 6.88 -10.05
CA GLY A 913 12.99 8.22 -10.40
C GLY A 913 13.43 9.32 -9.45
N ARG A 914 13.67 8.97 -8.18
CA ARG A 914 14.12 9.86 -7.11
C ARG A 914 15.62 9.85 -6.87
N HIS A 915 16.36 8.95 -7.52
CA HIS A 915 17.80 8.83 -7.30
C HIS A 915 18.53 10.13 -7.69
N THR A 916 19.57 10.52 -6.96
CA THR A 916 20.30 11.78 -7.19
C THR A 916 21.17 11.73 -8.46
N ASP A 917 21.90 10.64 -8.60
CA ASP A 917 22.72 10.29 -9.78
C ASP A 917 22.51 8.81 -10.18
N LEU A 918 21.40 8.57 -10.87
CA LEU A 918 21.00 7.25 -11.35
C LEU A 918 22.04 6.62 -12.30
N TYR A 919 22.72 7.43 -13.10
CA TYR A 919 23.70 6.93 -14.04
C TYR A 919 24.89 6.28 -13.32
N SER A 920 25.53 6.99 -12.39
CA SER A 920 26.64 6.43 -11.60
C SER A 920 26.20 5.27 -10.69
N TYR A 921 24.92 5.26 -10.31
CA TYR A 921 24.33 4.15 -9.58
C TYR A 921 24.16 2.89 -10.44
N LEU A 922 23.79 3.00 -11.71
CA LEU A 922 23.64 1.84 -12.59
C LEU A 922 24.98 1.43 -13.22
N TYR A 923 25.87 2.39 -13.47
CA TYR A 923 27.15 2.20 -14.19
C TYR A 923 28.34 2.74 -13.37
N PRO A 924 28.68 2.11 -12.22
CA PRO A 924 29.68 2.63 -11.28
C PRO A 924 31.11 2.71 -11.83
N GLN A 925 31.43 1.97 -12.89
CA GLN A 925 32.74 2.00 -13.54
C GLN A 925 32.87 3.13 -14.59
N LYS A 926 31.82 3.96 -14.78
CA LYS A 926 31.81 5.14 -15.67
C LYS A 926 32.21 4.88 -17.14
N GLU A 927 32.10 3.65 -17.63
CA GLU A 927 32.32 3.36 -19.03
C GLU A 927 31.02 3.58 -19.83
N ILE A 928 30.82 4.75 -20.44
CA ILE A 928 29.94 4.81 -21.63
C ILE A 928 30.54 5.66 -22.76
N ARG A 929 30.57 4.98 -23.92
CA ARG A 929 30.51 5.41 -25.34
C ARG A 929 31.78 5.10 -26.14
N GLN A 930 31.84 3.86 -26.64
CA GLN A 930 31.94 3.55 -28.07
C GLN A 930 31.72 2.04 -28.24
N LEU A 931 30.64 1.64 -28.89
CA LEU A 931 30.75 0.51 -29.80
C LEU A 931 31.65 1.03 -30.91
N GLU A 932 32.91 0.62 -30.91
CA GLU A 932 33.73 0.74 -32.11
C GLU A 932 32.99 -0.02 -33.21
N ASN A 933 32.75 0.66 -34.33
CA ASN A 933 32.21 0.05 -35.54
C ASN A 933 33.10 -1.16 -35.89
N SER A 934 32.55 -2.36 -35.81
CA SER A 934 33.06 -3.54 -36.53
C SER A 934 32.24 -3.77 -37.77
#